data_AF-A0A2E4JTC1-F1
#
_entry.id   AF-A0A2E4JTC1-F1
#
_cell.length_a   1.000
_cell.length_b   1.000
_cell.length_c   1.000
_cell.angle_alpha   90.00
_cell.angle_beta   90.00
_cell.angle_gamma   90.00
#
_symmetry.space_group_name_H-M   'P 1'
#
loop_
_entity.id
_entity.type
_entity.pdbx_description
1 polymer ?
#
loop_
_entity_poly.entity_id
_entity_poly.type
_entity_poly.pdbx_seq_one_letter_code
_entity_poly.pdbx_strand_id
1 'polypeptide(L)'
;MYNKKMIAMMLTLSMLAASLAGCAGGDDDEDDDWTITMANDVSVVWVESAWDPIIPNLNAGEMCDVIISAMTKTDARDEVVDFTSAYYTSTQGVIGGTDAPSITDVSELNAAGVTIGVQSGTTSDLYAADNLGMATVSGYEDFPLVIAALENGDVQYAMGDAPVLELEGTLLDTFSDENFGFAVREDSSELLDALNVAIAAVVASGEYDVIYGNSFSDTNRLADDSTADTATAYPTPTKGSTLTAVLESGQLKVCTDPYYPPFESYDDDDNVVGFDADMAHAVSDEIAAHYTGAANAASKKVIKLGVIYDNEADLANFAPAFTFARDHAFADLNAANPTYDFQMTYASTACSEAGGIAAAQAVTDAGVVGVAGAACSGASIGANSVLSAAGIPMISFASTSPALSDAVSYPHFYRVVPSDAYQGDALADVISAAGLRNTAILSMTNAYGAGVGDAFAAAFEAKADHQICTRFTYETGTSFTTAVVADAIAAVLAGSSDGAACDSVLLASYSPDGAMLLGGLRGQESMIPAFGPDGMAGGAVVDAFTAAGITTAALDGMVSTEPAGTGVSTGDFPATCAADADCSAGIFTSELYDAIMMIGAAALMDDGDDMGMHVPMVGSGTGHTGASGTHVFLPSGDVSGEVYTYNVGTFHHVPTYGDYFNVERTWTVADGIADVTFAGTTVKLGFMGDITSPDISALWPSFVVSYQIAETLANRIAWNNNVQFEFIAIDSACGNGDVATVSANSLVSSGVWGVIGPACSGASIAANAVLAPAGIPMISYASTGAILSDEVIHPLFWRVVPSDAEQSQALADVVDANGHGTSIAIVSGADAYNAGLANGFKNALEAKGHTLCSQSTYDAGAASATMYNDATQELQTNNCDAVAIFAYNEDGAGLIQELSSDSWSGQIYGADGIGSVTLGDTLSDKSILDGIITTNPGLPTWAQSDSDGGTNPVQDVFPLLWAQYAKAMVDTDGDGVEDTLVDIPKGQFAEQAFDASVIMALSAFASLAGATPAQAIQSTGANFNGASGVIAFNAHGELDGTGFCVGTFTATTDTVSYDCTKAWLLGTISDQPTV
;
A
#
# COMPACT_ATOMS: atom_id res chain seq x y z
N MET A 1 -1.79 -15.96 -84.85
CA MET A 1 -0.86 -16.13 -85.99
C MET A 1 0.43 -15.39 -85.66
N TYR A 2 1.54 -16.13 -85.59
CA TYR A 2 2.93 -15.70 -85.77
C TYR A 2 3.49 -14.47 -85.00
N ASN A 3 4.22 -14.81 -83.93
CA ASN A 3 5.67 -14.63 -83.85
C ASN A 3 6.22 -13.18 -83.88
N LYS A 4 6.55 -12.63 -82.70
CA LYS A 4 7.58 -11.59 -82.54
C LYS A 4 8.36 -11.74 -81.22
N LYS A 5 9.08 -12.86 -81.06
CA LYS A 5 10.28 -12.97 -80.21
C LYS A 5 11.50 -13.29 -81.09
N MET A 6 11.91 -12.32 -81.91
CA MET A 6 13.23 -12.24 -82.56
C MET A 6 13.44 -10.79 -83.02
N ILE A 7 14.30 -10.05 -82.33
CA ILE A 7 15.22 -8.96 -82.76
C ILE A 7 15.64 -8.23 -81.47
N ALA A 8 16.45 -8.90 -80.65
CA ALA A 8 17.43 -8.27 -79.77
C ALA A 8 18.63 -9.20 -79.51
N MET A 9 18.81 -10.18 -80.39
CA MET A 9 20.04 -10.97 -80.52
C MET A 9 20.97 -10.22 -81.47
N MET A 10 21.68 -9.21 -80.95
CA MET A 10 22.93 -8.70 -81.55
C MET A 10 23.68 -7.77 -80.58
N LEU A 11 23.97 -8.29 -79.39
CA LEU A 11 25.12 -7.85 -78.57
C LEU A 11 25.59 -9.04 -77.72
N THR A 12 25.83 -10.17 -78.38
CA THR A 12 26.67 -11.26 -77.87
C THR A 12 27.75 -11.56 -78.92
N LEU A 13 29.00 -11.65 -78.46
CA LEU A 13 30.16 -12.42 -78.98
C LEU A 13 31.50 -11.72 -78.66
N SER A 14 31.80 -11.57 -77.37
CA SER A 14 33.15 -11.83 -76.86
C SER A 14 33.22 -13.10 -76.00
N MET A 15 32.12 -13.86 -75.93
CA MET A 15 32.11 -15.29 -75.63
C MET A 15 32.74 -16.09 -76.77
N LEU A 16 34.07 -16.18 -76.79
CA LEU A 16 34.76 -17.38 -77.31
C LEU A 16 36.20 -17.57 -76.77
N ALA A 17 36.61 -16.84 -75.73
CA ALA A 17 37.95 -17.00 -75.18
C ALA A 17 37.98 -17.08 -73.64
N ALA A 18 36.94 -17.63 -73.04
CA ALA A 18 36.99 -18.14 -71.66
C ALA A 18 36.38 -19.55 -71.54
N SER A 19 36.24 -20.27 -72.66
CA SER A 19 35.94 -21.70 -72.67
C SER A 19 37.19 -22.59 -72.58
N LEU A 20 38.40 -22.07 -72.31
CA LEU A 20 39.59 -22.94 -72.13
C LEU A 20 40.77 -22.23 -71.43
N ALA A 21 40.68 -22.04 -70.10
CA ALA A 21 41.76 -21.93 -69.09
C ALA A 21 41.19 -21.15 -67.88
N GLY A 22 41.05 -21.67 -66.67
CA GLY A 22 41.94 -22.63 -66.03
C GLY A 22 41.46 -24.08 -66.01
N CYS A 23 42.31 -24.93 -66.59
CA CYS A 23 42.73 -26.13 -65.90
C CYS A 23 44.05 -25.76 -65.18
N ALA A 24 44.12 -26.00 -63.87
CA ALA A 24 45.32 -26.30 -63.04
C ALA A 24 45.45 -25.47 -61.74
N GLY A 25 45.24 -26.16 -60.62
CA GLY A 25 45.43 -25.74 -59.22
C GLY A 25 44.11 -25.84 -58.48
N GLY A 26 43.62 -27.01 -58.07
CA GLY A 26 44.33 -28.05 -57.34
C GLY A 26 44.28 -27.70 -55.85
N ASP A 27 43.15 -27.98 -55.21
CA ASP A 27 43.05 -28.87 -54.05
C ASP A 27 41.55 -29.07 -53.74
N ASP A 28 41.23 -30.30 -53.36
CA ASP A 28 39.91 -30.76 -52.96
C ASP A 28 39.42 -29.95 -51.74
N ASP A 29 38.20 -29.40 -51.76
CA ASP A 29 37.42 -29.11 -50.55
C ASP A 29 35.91 -29.19 -50.88
N GLU A 30 35.20 -29.83 -49.96
CA GLU A 30 33.91 -30.53 -50.02
C GLU A 30 32.69 -29.75 -50.58
N ASP A 31 31.76 -30.49 -51.19
CA ASP A 31 30.36 -30.08 -51.38
C ASP A 31 29.77 -29.69 -50.01
N ASP A 32 29.60 -28.39 -49.73
CA ASP A 32 28.77 -27.94 -48.60
C ASP A 32 27.31 -28.31 -48.91
N ASP A 33 26.85 -29.42 -48.35
CA ASP A 33 25.45 -29.83 -48.27
C ASP A 33 24.68 -28.72 -47.53
N TRP A 34 24.07 -27.78 -48.27
CA TRP A 34 23.31 -26.70 -47.67
C TRP A 34 22.06 -27.30 -47.00
N THR A 35 22.01 -27.17 -45.67
CA THR A 35 20.83 -27.46 -44.86
C THR A 35 20.23 -26.15 -44.37
N ILE A 36 18.93 -25.95 -44.57
CA ILE A 36 18.20 -24.81 -44.01
C ILE A 36 18.28 -24.82 -42.48
N THR A 37 18.51 -23.65 -41.87
CA THR A 37 18.46 -23.48 -40.41
C THR A 37 17.12 -22.87 -40.04
N MET A 38 16.15 -23.70 -39.66
CA MET A 38 14.80 -23.22 -39.32
C MET A 38 14.81 -22.39 -38.04
N ALA A 39 14.07 -21.29 -38.05
CA ALA A 39 13.62 -20.63 -36.82
C ALA A 39 12.67 -21.55 -36.04
N ASN A 40 12.48 -21.25 -34.75
CA ASN A 40 11.59 -22.04 -33.89
C ASN A 40 10.11 -21.86 -34.27
N ASP A 41 9.77 -20.75 -34.93
CA ASP A 41 8.42 -20.34 -35.29
C ASP A 41 8.47 -19.35 -36.48
N VAL A 42 7.32 -19.04 -37.08
CA VAL A 42 7.16 -17.99 -38.09
C VAL A 42 6.06 -17.03 -37.65
N SER A 43 6.43 -15.80 -37.30
CA SER A 43 5.48 -14.75 -36.90
C SER A 43 5.30 -13.70 -38.00
N VAL A 44 4.10 -13.14 -38.09
CA VAL A 44 3.82 -11.98 -38.95
C VAL A 44 4.55 -10.74 -38.42
N VAL A 45 5.18 -10.00 -39.33
CA VAL A 45 5.75 -8.68 -39.06
C VAL A 45 5.07 -7.68 -39.99
N TRP A 46 4.27 -6.80 -39.41
CA TRP A 46 3.54 -5.77 -40.15
C TRP A 46 4.48 -4.66 -40.62
N VAL A 47 4.33 -4.28 -41.89
CA VAL A 47 5.08 -3.20 -42.54
C VAL A 47 4.08 -2.28 -43.22
N GLU A 48 3.84 -1.10 -42.64
CA GLU A 48 2.93 -0.11 -43.20
C GLU A 48 3.46 0.40 -44.56
N SER A 49 2.57 0.41 -45.55
CA SER A 49 2.81 1.03 -46.86
C SER A 49 1.52 1.67 -47.34
N ALA A 50 1.59 2.94 -47.75
CA ALA A 50 0.50 3.55 -48.50
C ALA A 50 0.12 2.69 -49.73
N TRP A 51 -1.16 2.71 -50.09
CA TRP A 51 -1.73 1.91 -51.18
C TRP A 51 -1.03 2.09 -52.53
N ASP A 52 -0.90 3.34 -53.01
CA ASP A 52 -0.34 3.64 -54.34
C ASP A 52 1.06 2.98 -54.59
N PRO A 53 2.04 3.06 -53.67
CA PRO A 53 3.34 2.42 -53.83
C PRO A 53 3.43 0.96 -53.37
N ILE A 54 2.36 0.31 -52.90
CA ILE A 54 2.46 -1.00 -52.21
C ILE A 54 3.04 -2.12 -53.10
N ILE A 55 2.62 -2.22 -54.37
CA ILE A 55 3.18 -3.18 -55.34
C ILE A 55 4.63 -2.85 -55.71
N PRO A 56 4.99 -1.59 -56.05
CA PRO A 56 6.39 -1.20 -56.20
C PRO A 56 7.27 -1.54 -54.98
N ASN A 57 6.74 -1.36 -53.76
CA ASN A 57 7.45 -1.65 -52.51
C ASN A 57 7.71 -3.16 -52.33
N LEU A 58 6.72 -4.01 -52.64
CA LEU A 58 6.89 -5.46 -52.68
C LEU A 58 7.95 -5.88 -53.72
N ASN A 59 7.87 -5.33 -54.94
CA ASN A 59 8.76 -5.67 -56.04
C ASN A 59 10.20 -5.14 -55.88
N ALA A 60 10.42 -4.15 -55.00
CA ALA A 60 11.76 -3.73 -54.61
C ALA A 60 12.51 -4.84 -53.82
N GLY A 61 11.77 -5.77 -53.20
CA GLY A 61 12.33 -6.98 -52.57
C GLY A 61 12.97 -6.78 -51.19
N GLU A 62 13.00 -5.56 -50.65
CA GLU A 62 13.60 -5.25 -49.36
C GLU A 62 12.58 -4.99 -48.24
N MET A 63 11.38 -4.51 -48.58
CA MET A 63 10.40 -3.99 -47.61
C MET A 63 9.54 -5.11 -46.99
N CYS A 64 8.97 -5.98 -47.83
CA CYS A 64 8.08 -7.07 -47.40
C CYS A 64 8.18 -8.27 -48.34
N ASP A 65 7.65 -9.40 -47.88
CA ASP A 65 7.63 -10.68 -48.60
C ASP A 65 6.29 -10.92 -49.30
N VAL A 66 5.21 -10.39 -48.73
CA VAL A 66 3.83 -10.54 -49.21
C VAL A 66 3.01 -9.27 -48.92
N ILE A 67 2.00 -8.98 -49.74
CA ILE A 67 0.99 -7.96 -49.46
C ILE A 67 -0.31 -8.65 -49.03
N ILE A 68 -0.88 -8.19 -47.92
CA ILE A 68 -2.21 -8.57 -47.42
C ILE A 68 -2.87 -7.26 -47.00
N SER A 69 -3.80 -6.77 -47.81
CA SER A 69 -4.47 -5.46 -47.65
C SER A 69 -5.64 -5.34 -48.62
N ALA A 70 -6.66 -6.20 -48.47
CA ALA A 70 -7.87 -6.26 -49.29
C ALA A 70 -7.63 -6.18 -50.82
N MET A 71 -6.54 -6.77 -51.32
CA MET A 71 -6.10 -6.49 -52.68
C MET A 71 -6.88 -7.27 -53.73
N THR A 72 -7.74 -6.58 -54.47
CA THR A 72 -8.40 -7.16 -55.66
C THR A 72 -7.38 -7.64 -56.70
N LYS A 73 -7.55 -8.90 -57.13
CA LYS A 73 -6.85 -9.49 -58.26
C LYS A 73 -7.37 -8.88 -59.56
N THR A 74 -6.49 -8.21 -60.31
CA THR A 74 -6.81 -7.68 -61.64
C THR A 74 -5.78 -8.16 -62.66
N ASP A 75 -6.17 -8.30 -63.92
CA ASP A 75 -5.25 -8.70 -65.01
C ASP A 75 -3.98 -7.83 -65.05
N ALA A 76 -4.09 -6.54 -64.73
CA ALA A 76 -2.96 -5.61 -64.73
C ALA A 76 -2.02 -5.80 -63.53
N ARG A 77 -2.55 -6.20 -62.36
CA ARG A 77 -1.73 -6.52 -61.18
C ARG A 77 -1.06 -7.89 -61.36
N ASP A 78 -1.76 -8.86 -61.93
CA ASP A 78 -1.26 -10.21 -62.25
C ASP A 78 -0.12 -10.21 -63.29
N GLU A 79 0.05 -9.11 -64.06
CA GLU A 79 1.21 -8.91 -64.95
C GLU A 79 2.51 -8.52 -64.21
N VAL A 80 2.45 -8.19 -62.92
CA VAL A 80 3.60 -7.65 -62.16
C VAL A 80 3.81 -8.27 -60.77
N VAL A 81 2.84 -9.03 -60.26
CA VAL A 81 2.89 -9.81 -59.01
C VAL A 81 2.08 -11.09 -59.20
N ASP A 82 2.41 -12.14 -58.45
CA ASP A 82 1.62 -13.38 -58.42
C ASP A 82 0.64 -13.35 -57.23
N PHE A 83 -0.57 -13.87 -57.41
CA PHE A 83 -1.59 -13.96 -56.36
C PHE A 83 -1.84 -15.38 -55.87
N THR A 84 -2.09 -15.53 -54.56
CA THR A 84 -2.67 -16.77 -54.01
C THR A 84 -4.07 -17.05 -54.55
N SER A 85 -4.65 -18.20 -54.22
CA SER A 85 -6.11 -18.42 -54.26
C SER A 85 -6.82 -17.37 -53.42
N ALA A 86 -8.08 -17.09 -53.77
CA ALA A 86 -8.85 -16.08 -53.08
C ALA A 86 -9.03 -16.45 -51.62
N TYR A 87 -8.92 -15.44 -50.74
CA TYR A 87 -9.24 -15.58 -49.31
C TYR A 87 -10.48 -14.77 -48.92
N TYR A 88 -10.97 -13.92 -49.83
CA TYR A 88 -12.24 -13.20 -49.69
C TYR A 88 -12.76 -12.82 -51.08
N THR A 89 -14.09 -12.79 -51.25
CA THR A 89 -14.73 -12.19 -52.43
C THR A 89 -15.56 -10.99 -51.97
N SER A 90 -15.14 -9.81 -52.38
CA SER A 90 -15.83 -8.56 -52.12
C SER A 90 -16.77 -8.20 -53.26
N THR A 91 -17.67 -7.24 -53.02
CA THR A 91 -18.44 -6.55 -54.05
C THR A 91 -18.20 -5.06 -53.88
N GLN A 92 -17.94 -4.31 -54.95
CA GLN A 92 -17.84 -2.85 -54.86
C GLN A 92 -19.22 -2.21 -54.60
N GLY A 93 -19.24 -1.06 -53.93
CA GLY A 93 -20.46 -0.40 -53.48
C GLY A 93 -20.43 1.12 -53.66
N VAL A 94 -21.57 1.73 -53.38
CA VAL A 94 -21.75 3.19 -53.35
C VAL A 94 -22.54 3.60 -52.11
N ILE A 95 -22.06 4.61 -51.39
CA ILE A 95 -22.86 5.35 -50.39
C ILE A 95 -23.00 6.81 -50.80
N GLY A 96 -24.02 7.49 -50.30
CA GLY A 96 -24.26 8.91 -50.53
C GLY A 96 -24.22 9.73 -49.24
N GLY A 97 -23.75 10.97 -49.33
CA GLY A 97 -23.80 11.92 -48.22
C GLY A 97 -25.22 12.36 -47.85
N THR A 98 -25.38 13.14 -46.79
CA THR A 98 -26.68 13.52 -46.17
C THR A 98 -27.75 14.06 -47.14
N ASP A 99 -27.36 14.74 -48.22
CA ASP A 99 -28.26 15.32 -49.23
C ASP A 99 -28.10 14.69 -50.63
N ALA A 100 -27.35 13.59 -50.75
CA ALA A 100 -27.13 12.92 -52.01
C ALA A 100 -28.44 12.33 -52.56
N PRO A 101 -28.77 12.54 -53.86
CA PRO A 101 -29.90 11.86 -54.47
C PRO A 101 -29.80 10.34 -54.34
N SER A 102 -30.93 9.67 -54.10
CA SER A 102 -30.98 8.20 -54.19
C SER A 102 -30.70 7.74 -55.62
N ILE A 103 -29.90 6.70 -55.79
CA ILE A 103 -29.70 6.00 -57.06
C ILE A 103 -30.33 4.60 -57.00
N THR A 104 -30.63 4.02 -58.16
CA THR A 104 -31.04 2.61 -58.26
C THR A 104 -30.07 1.70 -59.01
N ASP A 105 -29.05 2.30 -59.62
CA ASP A 105 -27.96 1.62 -60.34
C ASP A 105 -26.75 2.56 -60.38
N VAL A 106 -25.54 2.04 -60.17
CA VAL A 106 -24.29 2.82 -60.17
C VAL A 106 -24.08 3.62 -61.47
N SER A 107 -24.63 3.18 -62.60
CA SER A 107 -24.54 3.91 -63.87
C SER A 107 -25.27 5.25 -63.86
N GLU A 108 -26.21 5.47 -62.94
CA GLU A 108 -26.90 6.75 -62.75
C GLU A 108 -25.95 7.85 -62.26
N LEU A 109 -24.81 7.48 -61.66
CA LEU A 109 -23.77 8.42 -61.26
C LEU A 109 -23.04 9.06 -62.45
N ASN A 110 -23.17 8.50 -63.67
CA ASN A 110 -22.57 9.05 -64.88
C ASN A 110 -23.35 10.27 -65.41
N ALA A 111 -23.44 11.32 -64.60
CA ALA A 111 -24.20 12.53 -64.87
C ALA A 111 -23.40 13.80 -64.56
N ALA A 112 -23.63 14.84 -65.36
CA ALA A 112 -22.95 16.12 -65.19
C ALA A 112 -23.35 16.77 -63.85
N GLY A 113 -22.35 17.11 -63.03
CA GLY A 113 -22.54 17.73 -61.71
C GLY A 113 -22.55 16.74 -60.54
N VAL A 114 -22.43 15.44 -60.80
CA VAL A 114 -22.15 14.43 -59.77
C VAL A 114 -20.67 14.48 -59.37
N THR A 115 -20.38 14.44 -58.07
CA THR A 115 -19.02 14.40 -57.50
C THR A 115 -18.84 13.11 -56.71
N ILE A 116 -17.73 12.39 -56.95
CA ILE A 116 -17.50 11.06 -56.39
C ILE A 116 -16.11 11.00 -55.76
N GLY A 117 -16.01 10.51 -54.53
CA GLY A 117 -14.75 10.18 -53.88
C GLY A 117 -14.40 8.71 -54.02
N VAL A 118 -13.13 8.44 -54.33
CA VAL A 118 -12.54 7.09 -54.40
C VAL A 118 -11.13 7.16 -53.80
N GLN A 119 -10.62 6.06 -53.26
CA GLN A 119 -9.19 5.96 -52.96
C GLN A 119 -8.44 5.72 -54.29
N SER A 120 -7.41 6.51 -54.54
CA SER A 120 -6.60 6.45 -55.76
C SER A 120 -6.06 5.03 -55.98
N GLY A 121 -6.07 4.55 -57.23
CA GLY A 121 -5.44 3.27 -57.57
C GLY A 121 -6.20 2.00 -57.13
N THR A 122 -7.37 2.15 -56.54
CA THR A 122 -8.30 1.04 -56.23
C THR A 122 -9.15 0.65 -57.45
N THR A 123 -9.85 -0.49 -57.39
CA THR A 123 -10.75 -0.92 -58.46
C THR A 123 -11.99 -0.03 -58.59
N SER A 124 -12.44 0.62 -57.51
CA SER A 124 -13.50 1.63 -57.57
C SER A 124 -13.09 2.87 -58.36
N ASP A 125 -11.83 3.34 -58.21
CA ASP A 125 -11.24 4.42 -59.02
C ASP A 125 -11.18 4.05 -60.51
N LEU A 126 -10.68 2.85 -60.81
CA LEU A 126 -10.64 2.33 -62.18
C LEU A 126 -12.03 2.24 -62.81
N TYR A 127 -13.01 1.71 -62.06
CA TYR A 127 -14.39 1.62 -62.51
C TYR A 127 -14.98 3.00 -62.79
N ALA A 128 -14.78 3.96 -61.88
CA ALA A 128 -15.27 5.32 -62.03
C ALA A 128 -14.64 6.02 -63.25
N ALA A 129 -13.34 5.83 -63.47
CA ALA A 129 -12.64 6.35 -64.65
C ALA A 129 -13.17 5.79 -65.97
N ASP A 130 -13.47 4.49 -66.02
CA ASP A 130 -13.92 3.81 -67.24
C ASP A 130 -15.41 4.01 -67.55
N ASN A 131 -16.26 4.14 -66.53
CA ASN A 131 -17.71 4.07 -66.68
C ASN A 131 -18.45 5.38 -66.32
N LEU A 132 -17.86 6.28 -65.52
CA LEU A 132 -18.51 7.46 -64.96
C LEU A 132 -17.93 8.79 -65.50
N GLY A 133 -17.50 8.81 -66.76
CA GLY A 133 -16.78 9.96 -67.35
C GLY A 133 -17.54 11.30 -67.45
N MET A 134 -18.83 11.36 -67.09
CA MET A 134 -19.57 12.62 -66.93
C MET A 134 -19.57 13.17 -65.50
N ALA A 135 -19.22 12.35 -64.51
CA ALA A 135 -19.02 12.74 -63.12
C ALA A 135 -17.66 13.41 -62.91
N THR A 136 -17.50 14.11 -61.79
CA THR A 136 -16.19 14.57 -61.30
C THR A 136 -15.70 13.61 -60.23
N VAL A 137 -14.70 12.79 -60.57
CA VAL A 137 -14.10 11.81 -59.67
C VAL A 137 -12.87 12.43 -59.01
N SER A 138 -12.80 12.34 -57.68
CA SER A 138 -11.69 12.79 -56.85
C SER A 138 -11.05 11.59 -56.17
N GLY A 139 -9.78 11.33 -56.52
CA GLY A 139 -8.95 10.32 -55.86
C GLY A 139 -8.31 10.87 -54.59
N TYR A 140 -8.36 10.10 -53.51
CA TYR A 140 -7.73 10.38 -52.21
C TYR A 140 -6.64 9.36 -51.90
N GLU A 141 -5.72 9.70 -51.00
CA GLU A 141 -4.56 8.88 -50.64
C GLU A 141 -4.98 7.60 -49.88
N ASP A 142 -5.90 7.75 -48.93
CA ASP A 142 -6.45 6.68 -48.10
C ASP A 142 -7.99 6.76 -48.08
N PHE A 143 -8.63 5.70 -47.57
CA PHE A 143 -10.08 5.64 -47.50
C PHE A 143 -10.72 6.56 -46.44
N PRO A 144 -10.14 6.77 -45.24
CA PRO A 144 -10.64 7.78 -44.30
C PRO A 144 -10.77 9.17 -44.92
N LEU A 145 -9.86 9.59 -45.80
CA LEU A 145 -9.97 10.85 -46.54
C LEU A 145 -11.15 10.86 -47.53
N VAL A 146 -11.52 9.71 -48.11
CA VAL A 146 -12.72 9.58 -48.95
C VAL A 146 -13.97 9.85 -48.11
N ILE A 147 -14.06 9.23 -46.93
CA ILE A 147 -15.20 9.39 -46.02
C ILE A 147 -15.26 10.82 -45.48
N ALA A 148 -14.13 11.40 -45.05
CA ALA A 148 -14.08 12.79 -44.62
C ALA A 148 -14.53 13.77 -45.72
N ALA A 149 -14.19 13.52 -46.99
CA ALA A 149 -14.67 14.32 -48.10
C ALA A 149 -16.18 14.17 -48.34
N LEU A 150 -16.75 12.99 -48.10
CA LEU A 150 -18.19 12.74 -48.19
C LEU A 150 -18.95 13.49 -47.09
N GLU A 151 -18.47 13.40 -45.85
CA GLU A 151 -19.07 14.06 -44.68
C GLU A 151 -19.00 15.59 -44.76
N ASN A 152 -17.87 16.12 -45.25
CA ASN A 152 -17.69 17.56 -45.47
C ASN A 152 -18.52 18.08 -46.67
N GLY A 153 -19.11 17.20 -47.46
CA GLY A 153 -19.87 17.53 -48.67
C GLY A 153 -19.01 17.96 -49.85
N ASP A 154 -17.71 17.64 -49.83
CA ASP A 154 -16.79 17.89 -50.95
C ASP A 154 -17.07 16.93 -52.13
N VAL A 155 -17.56 15.72 -51.82
CA VAL A 155 -18.11 14.76 -52.79
C VAL A 155 -19.54 14.37 -52.41
N GLN A 156 -20.36 13.99 -53.39
CA GLN A 156 -21.75 13.56 -53.16
C GLN A 156 -21.85 12.06 -52.85
N TYR A 157 -20.94 11.25 -53.41
CA TYR A 157 -20.93 9.80 -53.25
C TYR A 157 -19.51 9.32 -52.96
N ALA A 158 -19.39 8.23 -52.21
CA ALA A 158 -18.14 7.48 -52.04
C ALA A 158 -18.29 6.10 -52.66
N MET A 159 -17.24 5.60 -53.31
CA MET A 159 -17.19 4.25 -53.90
C MET A 159 -15.99 3.47 -53.36
N GLY A 160 -16.20 2.19 -53.06
CA GLY A 160 -15.22 1.29 -52.45
C GLY A 160 -15.87 -0.05 -52.13
N ASP A 161 -15.16 -0.92 -51.41
CA ASP A 161 -15.67 -2.24 -51.04
C ASP A 161 -16.90 -2.14 -50.13
N ALA A 162 -17.95 -2.90 -50.46
CA ALA A 162 -19.23 -2.86 -49.78
C ALA A 162 -19.13 -3.06 -48.24
N PRO A 163 -18.34 -4.01 -47.71
CA PRO A 163 -18.20 -4.18 -46.26
C PRO A 163 -17.61 -2.96 -45.56
N VAL A 164 -16.69 -2.24 -46.20
CA VAL A 164 -16.10 -1.02 -45.63
C VAL A 164 -17.12 0.12 -45.66
N LEU A 165 -17.82 0.27 -46.78
CA LEU A 165 -18.85 1.28 -46.95
C LEU A 165 -20.06 1.09 -46.01
N GLU A 166 -20.40 -0.14 -45.65
CA GLU A 166 -21.50 -0.44 -44.71
C GLU A 166 -21.23 0.05 -43.29
N LEU A 167 -19.96 0.22 -42.90
CA LEU A 167 -19.59 0.83 -41.63
C LEU A 167 -19.87 2.35 -41.60
N GLU A 168 -19.84 2.97 -42.77
CA GLU A 168 -19.90 4.43 -42.93
C GLU A 168 -21.27 4.93 -43.38
N GLY A 169 -22.10 4.07 -43.96
CA GLY A 169 -23.43 4.46 -44.43
C GLY A 169 -24.27 3.34 -45.04
N THR A 170 -25.48 3.70 -45.46
CA THR A 170 -26.36 2.77 -46.18
C THR A 170 -25.92 2.64 -47.62
N LEU A 171 -25.60 1.41 -48.06
CA LEU A 171 -25.34 1.10 -49.47
C LEU A 171 -26.53 1.48 -50.34
N LEU A 172 -26.26 2.28 -51.37
CA LEU A 172 -27.24 2.68 -52.38
C LEU A 172 -27.32 1.68 -53.53
N ASP A 173 -26.18 1.11 -53.92
CA ASP A 173 -26.07 0.05 -54.91
C ASP A 173 -24.75 -0.70 -54.72
N THR A 174 -24.66 -1.91 -55.27
CA THR A 174 -23.46 -2.75 -55.31
C THR A 174 -23.19 -3.22 -56.73
N PHE A 175 -21.93 -3.26 -57.14
CA PHE A 175 -21.49 -3.64 -58.48
C PHE A 175 -20.14 -4.35 -58.39
N SER A 176 -19.80 -5.18 -59.38
CA SER A 176 -18.49 -5.87 -59.49
C SER A 176 -18.13 -6.78 -58.30
N ASP A 177 -18.31 -8.09 -58.46
CA ASP A 177 -17.73 -9.07 -57.53
C ASP A 177 -16.25 -9.28 -57.83
N GLU A 178 -15.42 -9.20 -56.80
CA GLU A 178 -13.97 -9.08 -56.90
C GLU A 178 -13.27 -9.99 -55.88
N ASN A 179 -12.30 -10.78 -56.34
CA ASN A 179 -11.55 -11.68 -55.45
C ASN A 179 -10.31 -10.98 -54.90
N PHE A 180 -10.10 -11.09 -53.59
CA PHE A 180 -8.88 -10.67 -52.93
C PHE A 180 -7.85 -11.80 -52.88
N GLY A 181 -6.57 -11.47 -53.03
CA GLY A 181 -5.49 -12.45 -52.91
C GLY A 181 -4.26 -11.86 -52.23
N PHE A 182 -3.47 -12.71 -51.60
CA PHE A 182 -2.16 -12.31 -51.11
C PHE A 182 -1.22 -12.17 -52.31
N ALA A 183 -0.56 -11.03 -52.44
CA ALA A 183 0.33 -10.76 -53.56
C ALA A 183 1.79 -11.01 -53.18
N VAL A 184 2.53 -11.74 -54.01
CA VAL A 184 3.97 -11.97 -53.87
C VAL A 184 4.70 -11.61 -55.17
N ARG A 185 6.03 -11.46 -55.13
CA ARG A 185 6.83 -11.21 -56.34
C ARG A 185 6.77 -12.41 -57.30
N GLU A 186 6.84 -12.16 -58.61
CA GLU A 186 6.88 -13.21 -59.66
C GLU A 186 8.06 -14.20 -59.52
N ASP A 187 9.10 -13.83 -58.77
CA ASP A 187 10.25 -14.70 -58.49
C ASP A 187 10.11 -15.53 -57.19
N SER A 188 8.99 -15.38 -56.48
CA SER A 188 8.76 -15.95 -55.14
C SER A 188 7.77 -17.14 -55.15
N SER A 189 7.80 -17.93 -56.23
CA SER A 189 6.93 -19.11 -56.43
C SER A 189 6.88 -20.10 -55.26
N GLU A 190 7.98 -20.33 -54.54
CA GLU A 190 7.97 -21.21 -53.34
C GLU A 190 7.16 -20.62 -52.19
N LEU A 191 7.22 -19.30 -51.98
CA LEU A 191 6.40 -18.64 -50.96
C LEU A 191 4.92 -18.66 -51.38
N LEU A 192 4.64 -18.40 -52.66
CA LEU A 192 3.30 -18.49 -53.22
C LEU A 192 2.65 -19.86 -52.99
N ASP A 193 3.39 -20.94 -53.30
CA ASP A 193 2.92 -22.32 -53.12
C ASP A 193 2.66 -22.63 -51.64
N ALA A 194 3.53 -22.17 -50.73
CA ALA A 194 3.33 -22.35 -49.29
C ALA A 194 2.10 -21.60 -48.76
N LEU A 195 1.88 -20.36 -49.20
CA LEU A 195 0.72 -19.55 -48.82
C LEU A 195 -0.60 -20.17 -49.33
N ASN A 196 -0.63 -20.64 -50.58
CA ASN A 196 -1.81 -21.32 -51.16
C ASN A 196 -2.22 -22.55 -50.36
N VAL A 197 -1.24 -23.37 -49.98
CA VAL A 197 -1.51 -24.60 -49.22
C VAL A 197 -1.95 -24.29 -47.80
N ALA A 198 -1.36 -23.26 -47.18
CA ALA A 198 -1.75 -22.79 -45.84
C ALA A 198 -3.17 -22.20 -45.83
N ILE A 199 -3.54 -21.35 -46.79
CA ILE A 199 -4.93 -20.85 -46.93
C ILE A 199 -5.91 -22.01 -47.05
N ALA A 200 -5.60 -23.02 -47.88
CA ALA A 200 -6.44 -24.20 -48.01
C ALA A 200 -6.53 -25.01 -46.70
N ALA A 201 -5.48 -25.03 -45.87
CA ALA A 201 -5.47 -25.68 -44.57
C ALA A 201 -6.34 -24.94 -43.54
N VAL A 202 -6.22 -23.61 -43.45
CA VAL A 202 -7.07 -22.74 -42.60
C VAL A 202 -8.56 -22.90 -42.95
N VAL A 203 -8.88 -23.01 -44.25
CA VAL A 203 -10.25 -23.28 -44.71
C VAL A 203 -10.70 -24.69 -44.33
N ALA A 204 -9.85 -25.71 -44.54
CA ALA A 204 -10.20 -27.09 -44.26
C ALA A 204 -10.31 -27.42 -42.76
N SER A 205 -9.63 -26.67 -41.89
CA SER A 205 -9.69 -26.81 -40.44
C SER A 205 -10.98 -26.25 -39.83
N GLY A 206 -11.67 -25.37 -40.56
CA GLY A 206 -12.82 -24.59 -40.07
C GLY A 206 -12.42 -23.32 -39.33
N GLU A 207 -11.12 -23.04 -39.20
CA GLU A 207 -10.60 -21.81 -38.59
C GLU A 207 -10.96 -20.57 -39.41
N TYR A 208 -11.00 -20.69 -40.74
CA TYR A 208 -11.52 -19.64 -41.61
C TYR A 208 -12.92 -19.18 -41.22
N ASP A 209 -13.84 -20.09 -40.88
CA ASP A 209 -15.21 -19.73 -40.52
C ASP A 209 -15.26 -18.95 -39.18
N VAL A 210 -14.31 -19.21 -38.27
CA VAL A 210 -14.16 -18.46 -37.02
C VAL A 210 -13.62 -17.07 -37.30
N ILE A 211 -12.55 -16.96 -38.07
CA ILE A 211 -11.94 -15.67 -38.48
C ILE A 211 -12.99 -14.82 -39.21
N TYR A 212 -13.72 -15.42 -40.15
CA TYR A 212 -14.80 -14.75 -40.86
C TYR A 212 -15.89 -14.25 -39.92
N GLY A 213 -16.32 -15.09 -38.96
CA GLY A 213 -17.36 -14.73 -37.99
C GLY A 213 -16.95 -13.64 -36.99
N ASN A 214 -15.65 -13.41 -36.78
CA ASN A 214 -15.15 -12.30 -35.96
C ASN A 214 -15.33 -10.95 -36.65
N SER A 215 -15.19 -10.91 -37.98
CA SER A 215 -15.19 -9.67 -38.77
C SER A 215 -16.52 -9.40 -39.48
N PHE A 216 -17.29 -10.45 -39.79
CA PHE A 216 -18.51 -10.36 -40.60
C PHE A 216 -19.67 -11.16 -39.99
N SER A 217 -20.90 -10.64 -40.15
CA SER A 217 -22.13 -11.26 -39.64
C SER A 217 -22.99 -11.92 -40.73
N ASP A 218 -22.53 -11.90 -41.98
CA ASP A 218 -23.23 -12.45 -43.13
C ASP A 218 -22.71 -13.87 -43.51
N THR A 219 -23.13 -14.38 -44.66
CA THR A 219 -22.71 -15.70 -45.13
C THR A 219 -21.33 -15.64 -45.75
N ASN A 220 -20.44 -16.57 -45.34
CA ASN A 220 -19.09 -16.76 -45.87
C ASN A 220 -19.00 -16.49 -47.39
N ARG A 221 -18.19 -15.49 -47.75
CA ARG A 221 -17.98 -15.01 -49.13
C ARG A 221 -16.77 -15.62 -49.84
N LEU A 222 -16.17 -16.68 -49.32
CA LEU A 222 -15.02 -17.32 -49.98
C LEU A 222 -15.43 -17.97 -51.32
N ALA A 223 -14.85 -17.50 -52.43
CA ALA A 223 -14.92 -18.18 -53.72
C ALA A 223 -13.67 -19.02 -53.98
N ASP A 224 -13.84 -20.24 -54.46
CA ASP A 224 -12.74 -21.06 -54.97
C ASP A 224 -12.39 -20.62 -56.41
N ASP A 225 -11.29 -19.87 -56.53
CA ASP A 225 -10.69 -19.47 -57.82
C ASP A 225 -9.39 -20.21 -58.13
N SER A 226 -9.15 -21.35 -57.48
CA SER A 226 -7.97 -22.17 -57.74
C SER A 226 -7.90 -22.66 -59.19
N THR A 227 -6.68 -22.77 -59.72
CA THR A 227 -6.41 -23.25 -61.07
C THR A 227 -5.65 -24.59 -61.02
N ALA A 228 -5.36 -25.17 -62.19
CA ALA A 228 -4.51 -26.36 -62.27
C ALA A 228 -3.07 -26.12 -61.80
N ASP A 229 -2.65 -24.85 -61.71
CA ASP A 229 -1.31 -24.43 -61.29
C ASP A 229 -1.25 -24.04 -59.80
N THR A 230 -2.39 -24.01 -59.08
CA THR A 230 -2.43 -23.77 -57.63
C THR A 230 -1.85 -24.97 -56.88
N ALA A 231 -0.86 -24.74 -56.01
CA ALA A 231 -0.22 -25.79 -55.22
C ALA A 231 -1.19 -26.50 -54.27
N THR A 232 -1.03 -27.82 -54.13
CA THR A 232 -1.83 -28.68 -53.23
C THR A 232 -0.97 -29.39 -52.17
N ALA A 233 0.32 -29.09 -52.14
CA ALA A 233 1.27 -29.59 -51.15
C ALA A 233 2.38 -28.55 -50.95
N TYR A 234 2.84 -28.40 -49.71
CA TYR A 234 3.92 -27.48 -49.36
C TYR A 234 5.20 -27.77 -50.19
N PRO A 235 5.85 -26.75 -50.74
CA PRO A 235 7.07 -26.91 -51.52
C PRO A 235 8.27 -27.32 -50.65
N THR A 236 9.33 -27.83 -51.27
CA THR A 236 10.62 -28.04 -50.57
C THR A 236 11.46 -26.76 -50.71
N PRO A 237 11.88 -26.11 -49.60
CA PRO A 237 12.63 -24.84 -49.68
C PRO A 237 13.97 -24.99 -50.41
N THR A 238 14.30 -24.05 -51.30
CA THR A 238 15.61 -24.02 -51.99
C THR A 238 16.49 -22.85 -51.55
N LYS A 239 17.81 -23.07 -51.58
CA LYS A 239 18.81 -22.10 -51.11
C LYS A 239 18.62 -20.72 -51.77
N GLY A 240 18.33 -19.72 -50.96
CA GLY A 240 18.20 -18.33 -51.40
C GLY A 240 16.81 -17.96 -51.94
N SER A 241 15.80 -18.82 -51.79
CA SER A 241 14.41 -18.47 -52.08
C SER A 241 13.81 -17.58 -50.98
N THR A 242 12.74 -16.84 -51.33
CA THR A 242 12.00 -16.01 -50.35
C THR A 242 11.44 -16.86 -49.21
N LEU A 243 10.89 -18.05 -49.51
CA LEU A 243 10.41 -18.98 -48.48
C LEU A 243 11.53 -19.39 -47.52
N THR A 244 12.72 -19.69 -48.03
CA THR A 244 13.88 -19.99 -47.19
C THR A 244 14.23 -18.83 -46.27
N ALA A 245 14.20 -17.58 -46.78
CA ALA A 245 14.49 -16.41 -45.95
C ALA A 245 13.46 -16.20 -44.83
N VAL A 246 12.17 -16.43 -45.10
CA VAL A 246 11.10 -16.40 -44.09
C VAL A 246 11.34 -17.47 -43.02
N LEU A 247 11.60 -18.71 -43.43
CA LEU A 247 11.82 -19.84 -42.52
C LEU A 247 13.12 -19.73 -41.69
N GLU A 248 14.19 -19.13 -42.23
CA GLU A 248 15.44 -18.90 -41.50
C GLU A 248 15.34 -17.72 -40.53
N SER A 249 14.56 -16.68 -40.89
CA SER A 249 14.37 -15.50 -40.04
C SER A 249 13.27 -15.67 -38.98
N GLY A 250 12.31 -16.57 -39.22
CA GLY A 250 11.09 -16.72 -38.43
C GLY A 250 10.12 -15.56 -38.57
N GLN A 251 10.25 -14.76 -39.64
CA GLN A 251 9.45 -13.55 -39.86
C GLN A 251 8.87 -13.56 -41.27
N LEU A 252 7.54 -13.49 -41.36
CA LEU A 252 6.83 -13.20 -42.60
C LEU A 252 6.52 -11.70 -42.63
N LYS A 253 7.21 -10.92 -43.46
CA LYS A 253 6.98 -9.48 -43.54
C LYS A 253 5.79 -9.17 -44.45
N VAL A 254 4.74 -8.59 -43.89
CA VAL A 254 3.48 -8.31 -44.58
C VAL A 254 3.35 -6.81 -44.81
N CYS A 255 3.28 -6.40 -46.08
CA CYS A 255 2.90 -5.02 -46.42
C CYS A 255 1.39 -4.85 -46.30
N THR A 256 0.95 -3.81 -45.59
CA THR A 256 -0.47 -3.47 -45.41
C THR A 256 -0.71 -1.96 -45.41
N ASP A 257 -1.90 -1.52 -45.82
CA ASP A 257 -2.41 -0.14 -45.65
C ASP A 257 -3.54 -0.15 -44.59
N PRO A 258 -3.21 -0.03 -43.28
CA PRO A 258 -4.08 -0.39 -42.15
C PRO A 258 -5.15 0.66 -41.83
N TYR A 259 -5.90 1.08 -42.85
CA TYR A 259 -6.95 2.10 -42.76
C TYR A 259 -8.24 1.66 -43.48
N TYR A 260 -8.52 0.36 -43.48
CA TYR A 260 -9.58 -0.27 -44.26
C TYR A 260 -10.44 -1.29 -43.45
N PRO A 261 -11.07 -0.87 -42.34
CA PRO A 261 -11.91 -1.78 -41.54
C PRO A 261 -13.14 -2.27 -42.35
N PRO A 262 -13.60 -3.52 -42.15
CA PRO A 262 -13.17 -4.48 -41.12
C PRO A 262 -11.98 -5.37 -41.52
N PHE A 263 -11.31 -5.08 -42.66
CA PHE A 263 -10.19 -5.90 -43.15
C PHE A 263 -8.91 -5.64 -42.36
N GLU A 264 -8.47 -4.39 -42.30
CA GLU A 264 -7.31 -3.99 -41.52
C GLU A 264 -7.46 -2.59 -40.93
N SER A 265 -7.11 -2.44 -39.66
CA SER A 265 -7.07 -1.16 -38.95
C SER A 265 -6.07 -1.20 -37.80
N TYR A 266 -5.63 -0.05 -37.30
CA TYR A 266 -4.94 0.02 -36.01
C TYR A 266 -5.94 -0.02 -34.84
N ASP A 267 -5.63 -0.80 -33.80
CA ASP A 267 -6.28 -0.70 -32.49
C ASP A 267 -5.70 0.46 -31.64
N ASP A 268 -6.21 0.64 -30.42
CA ASP A 268 -5.76 1.71 -29.51
C ASP A 268 -4.28 1.57 -29.07
N ASP A 269 -3.67 0.40 -29.29
CA ASP A 269 -2.29 0.06 -28.95
C ASP A 269 -1.36 0.04 -30.19
N ASP A 270 -1.80 0.59 -31.33
CA ASP A 270 -1.09 0.62 -32.61
C ASP A 270 -0.81 -0.78 -33.22
N ASN A 271 -1.59 -1.81 -32.89
CA ASN A 271 -1.51 -3.13 -33.53
C ASN A 271 -2.43 -3.20 -34.76
N VAL A 272 -1.98 -3.89 -35.81
CA VAL A 272 -2.83 -4.18 -36.98
C VAL A 272 -3.82 -5.29 -36.62
N VAL A 273 -5.10 -4.98 -36.65
CA VAL A 273 -6.23 -5.87 -36.35
C VAL A 273 -7.22 -5.90 -37.51
N GLY A 274 -8.06 -6.93 -37.59
CA GLY A 274 -9.10 -7.10 -38.61
C GLY A 274 -9.00 -8.43 -39.35
N PHE A 275 -9.89 -8.65 -40.32
CA PHE A 275 -9.95 -9.91 -41.07
C PHE A 275 -8.64 -10.27 -41.77
N ASP A 276 -7.98 -9.29 -42.41
CA ASP A 276 -6.70 -9.48 -43.09
C ASP A 276 -5.58 -9.82 -42.09
N ALA A 277 -5.64 -9.23 -40.90
CA ALA A 277 -4.70 -9.51 -39.82
C ALA A 277 -4.83 -10.94 -39.29
N ASP A 278 -6.05 -11.35 -38.97
CA ASP A 278 -6.36 -12.69 -38.48
C ASP A 278 -6.01 -13.76 -39.52
N MET A 279 -6.30 -13.50 -40.81
CA MET A 279 -5.93 -14.38 -41.91
C MET A 279 -4.40 -14.47 -42.09
N ALA A 280 -3.66 -13.36 -41.96
CA ALA A 280 -2.20 -13.38 -42.04
C ALA A 280 -1.58 -14.21 -40.91
N HIS A 281 -2.09 -14.08 -39.69
CA HIS A 281 -1.63 -14.85 -38.53
C HIS A 281 -1.93 -16.34 -38.71
N ALA A 282 -3.16 -16.73 -39.05
CA ALA A 282 -3.52 -18.13 -39.25
C ALA A 282 -2.72 -18.80 -40.38
N VAL A 283 -2.47 -18.09 -41.48
CA VAL A 283 -1.64 -18.59 -42.58
C VAL A 283 -0.18 -18.73 -42.17
N SER A 284 0.36 -17.80 -41.38
CA SER A 284 1.72 -17.87 -40.84
C SER A 284 1.89 -19.07 -39.90
N ASP A 285 0.92 -19.31 -39.04
CA ASP A 285 0.90 -20.43 -38.09
C ASP A 285 0.85 -21.77 -38.82
N GLU A 286 0.02 -21.93 -39.85
CA GLU A 286 -0.01 -23.14 -40.67
C GLU A 286 1.32 -23.40 -41.41
N ILE A 287 1.99 -22.34 -41.88
CA ILE A 287 3.34 -22.45 -42.46
C ILE A 287 4.34 -22.89 -41.38
N ALA A 288 4.33 -22.28 -40.20
CA ALA A 288 5.20 -22.66 -39.09
C ALA A 288 5.00 -24.13 -38.68
N ALA A 289 3.75 -24.55 -38.46
CA ALA A 289 3.43 -25.90 -38.06
C ALA A 289 3.90 -26.95 -39.06
N HIS A 290 3.82 -26.66 -40.37
CA HIS A 290 4.33 -27.56 -41.39
C HIS A 290 5.87 -27.70 -41.36
N TYR A 291 6.61 -26.59 -41.35
CA TYR A 291 8.06 -26.60 -41.57
C TYR A 291 8.89 -26.72 -40.29
N THR A 292 8.40 -26.22 -39.16
CA THR A 292 9.13 -26.19 -37.87
C THR A 292 8.61 -27.24 -36.89
N GLY A 293 7.39 -27.76 -37.11
CA GLY A 293 6.72 -28.66 -36.18
C GLY A 293 6.19 -27.95 -34.94
N ALA A 294 6.06 -26.62 -34.97
CA ALA A 294 5.27 -25.86 -34.01
C ALA A 294 3.82 -26.37 -34.01
N ALA A 295 3.14 -26.36 -32.86
CA ALA A 295 1.74 -26.75 -32.81
C ALA A 295 0.86 -25.56 -33.21
N ASN A 296 -0.10 -25.74 -34.12
CA ASN A 296 -1.16 -24.74 -34.38
C ASN A 296 -1.87 -24.45 -33.05
N ALA A 297 -1.79 -23.22 -32.56
CA ALA A 297 -2.60 -22.79 -31.43
C ALA A 297 -4.04 -22.67 -31.95
N ALA A 298 -4.95 -23.54 -31.47
CA ALA A 298 -6.36 -23.41 -31.83
C ALA A 298 -6.88 -22.01 -31.45
N SER A 299 -7.66 -21.37 -32.33
CA SER A 299 -8.34 -20.10 -32.06
C SER A 299 -9.06 -20.17 -30.71
N LYS A 300 -8.69 -19.29 -29.77
CA LYS A 300 -9.31 -19.22 -28.45
C LYS A 300 -10.76 -18.78 -28.57
N LYS A 301 -11.65 -19.33 -27.75
CA LYS A 301 -13.03 -18.83 -27.64
C LYS A 301 -13.05 -17.53 -26.85
N VAL A 302 -13.53 -16.46 -27.45
CA VAL A 302 -13.62 -15.14 -26.79
C VAL A 302 -14.83 -15.08 -25.85
N ILE A 303 -14.61 -14.69 -24.59
CA ILE A 303 -15.67 -14.43 -23.61
C ILE A 303 -15.47 -13.02 -23.05
N LYS A 304 -16.45 -12.13 -23.23
CA LYS A 304 -16.40 -10.76 -22.71
C LYS A 304 -17.03 -10.67 -21.33
N LEU A 305 -16.30 -10.16 -20.35
CA LEU A 305 -16.77 -9.94 -18.99
C LEU A 305 -16.73 -8.44 -18.67
N GLY A 306 -17.81 -7.92 -18.08
CA GLY A 306 -17.90 -6.53 -17.67
C GLY A 306 -17.30 -6.31 -16.28
N VAL A 307 -16.63 -5.18 -16.08
CA VAL A 307 -16.18 -4.72 -14.76
C VAL A 307 -16.62 -3.28 -14.59
N ILE A 308 -17.43 -3.00 -13.57
CA ILE A 308 -17.97 -1.65 -13.34
C ILE A 308 -17.66 -1.16 -11.93
N TYR A 309 -16.96 -0.05 -11.82
CA TYR A 309 -16.72 0.67 -10.56
C TYR A 309 -16.25 2.09 -10.85
N ASP A 310 -16.36 2.98 -9.86
CA ASP A 310 -15.92 4.36 -9.99
C ASP A 310 -14.41 4.48 -9.80
N ASN A 311 -13.75 5.17 -10.74
CA ASN A 311 -12.35 5.56 -10.64
C ASN A 311 -12.18 7.06 -10.36
N GLU A 312 -13.28 7.78 -10.14
CA GLU A 312 -13.29 9.23 -9.88
C GLU A 312 -13.84 9.56 -8.48
N ALA A 313 -13.71 10.84 -8.11
CA ALA A 313 -14.27 11.53 -6.93
C ALA A 313 -14.39 10.73 -5.61
N ASP A 314 -15.44 9.92 -5.46
CA ASP A 314 -15.87 9.36 -4.17
C ASP A 314 -15.16 8.04 -3.82
N LEU A 315 -14.67 7.29 -4.82
CA LEU A 315 -13.88 6.08 -4.63
C LEU A 315 -12.47 6.15 -5.24
N ALA A 316 -12.03 7.34 -5.68
CA ALA A 316 -10.73 7.53 -6.32
C ALA A 316 -9.56 6.93 -5.51
N ASN A 317 -9.63 7.00 -4.17
CA ASN A 317 -8.59 6.46 -3.28
C ASN A 317 -8.50 4.93 -3.31
N PHE A 318 -9.55 4.22 -3.73
CA PHE A 318 -9.60 2.75 -3.80
C PHE A 318 -9.38 2.21 -5.22
N ALA A 319 -9.47 3.08 -6.23
CA ALA A 319 -9.38 2.71 -7.64
C ALA A 319 -8.06 2.03 -8.05
N PRO A 320 -6.87 2.43 -7.53
CA PRO A 320 -5.62 1.74 -7.83
C PRO A 320 -5.64 0.25 -7.46
N ALA A 321 -6.10 -0.06 -6.24
CA ALA A 321 -6.22 -1.43 -5.76
C ALA A 321 -7.22 -2.25 -6.60
N PHE A 322 -8.37 -1.66 -6.95
CA PHE A 322 -9.35 -2.33 -7.80
C PHE A 322 -8.79 -2.63 -9.20
N THR A 323 -8.04 -1.69 -9.77
CA THR A 323 -7.40 -1.87 -11.08
C THR A 323 -6.38 -3.00 -11.03
N PHE A 324 -5.55 -3.04 -9.98
CA PHE A 324 -4.59 -4.14 -9.76
C PHE A 324 -5.28 -5.50 -9.67
N ALA A 325 -6.32 -5.62 -8.84
CA ALA A 325 -7.07 -6.87 -8.66
C ALA A 325 -7.75 -7.33 -9.95
N ARG A 326 -8.38 -6.40 -10.68
CA ARG A 326 -9.01 -6.66 -11.98
C ARG A 326 -8.00 -7.24 -12.96
N ASP A 327 -6.88 -6.56 -13.16
CA ASP A 327 -5.90 -6.93 -14.19
C ASP A 327 -5.27 -8.29 -13.88
N HIS A 328 -4.97 -8.57 -12.62
CA HIS A 328 -4.51 -9.89 -12.19
C HIS A 328 -5.56 -10.99 -12.34
N ALA A 329 -6.84 -10.71 -12.04
CA ALA A 329 -7.90 -11.70 -12.21
C ALA A 329 -8.07 -12.11 -13.69
N PHE A 330 -8.02 -11.17 -14.63
CA PHE A 330 -8.06 -11.50 -16.07
C PHE A 330 -6.80 -12.22 -16.54
N ALA A 331 -5.62 -11.82 -16.05
CA ALA A 331 -4.37 -12.51 -16.36
C ALA A 331 -4.43 -13.98 -15.88
N ASP A 332 -4.89 -14.22 -14.65
CA ASP A 332 -4.98 -15.55 -14.06
C ASP A 332 -6.08 -16.40 -14.72
N LEU A 333 -7.25 -15.81 -15.05
CA LEU A 333 -8.29 -16.48 -15.84
C LEU A 333 -7.74 -16.97 -17.20
N ASN A 334 -7.04 -16.11 -17.92
CA ASN A 334 -6.49 -16.44 -19.23
C ASN A 334 -5.33 -17.45 -19.15
N ALA A 335 -4.46 -17.32 -18.15
CA ALA A 335 -3.37 -18.26 -17.91
C ALA A 335 -3.90 -19.66 -17.54
N ALA A 336 -4.97 -19.74 -16.76
CA ALA A 336 -5.58 -21.00 -16.34
C ALA A 336 -6.38 -21.70 -17.47
N ASN A 337 -6.84 -20.95 -18.48
CA ASN A 337 -7.78 -21.43 -19.49
C ASN A 337 -7.26 -21.17 -20.91
N PRO A 338 -6.24 -21.91 -21.39
CA PRO A 338 -5.55 -21.61 -22.65
C PRO A 338 -6.42 -21.76 -23.91
N THR A 339 -7.61 -22.35 -23.82
CA THR A 339 -8.59 -22.49 -24.90
C THR A 339 -9.56 -21.31 -25.00
N TYR A 340 -9.53 -20.39 -24.03
CA TYR A 340 -10.39 -19.22 -23.96
C TYR A 340 -9.56 -17.94 -23.98
N ASP A 341 -10.19 -16.87 -24.44
CA ASP A 341 -9.72 -15.49 -24.34
C ASP A 341 -10.77 -14.67 -23.59
N PHE A 342 -10.54 -14.49 -22.29
CA PHE A 342 -11.36 -13.63 -21.44
C PHE A 342 -10.98 -12.18 -21.68
N GLN A 343 -11.89 -11.43 -22.29
CA GLN A 343 -11.74 -10.02 -22.57
C GLN A 343 -12.51 -9.18 -21.55
N MET A 344 -11.92 -8.06 -21.17
CA MET A 344 -12.47 -7.16 -20.15
C MET A 344 -13.17 -5.98 -20.83
N THR A 345 -14.35 -5.61 -20.34
CA THR A 345 -15.00 -4.34 -20.67
C THR A 345 -15.21 -3.54 -19.40
N TYR A 346 -14.53 -2.40 -19.29
CA TYR A 346 -14.65 -1.50 -18.13
C TYR A 346 -15.58 -0.33 -18.40
N ALA A 347 -16.39 0.04 -17.40
CA ALA A 347 -17.12 1.30 -17.42
C ALA A 347 -17.21 1.92 -16.01
N SER A 348 -17.02 3.24 -15.93
CA SER A 348 -17.13 3.97 -14.66
C SER A 348 -18.59 4.20 -14.26
N THR A 349 -18.89 3.95 -12.98
CA THR A 349 -20.22 4.14 -12.42
C THR A 349 -20.44 5.51 -11.76
N ALA A 350 -19.39 6.33 -11.64
CA ALA A 350 -19.42 7.62 -10.93
C ALA A 350 -20.08 7.54 -9.53
N CYS A 351 -19.94 6.37 -8.88
CA CYS A 351 -20.53 6.00 -7.59
C CYS A 351 -22.03 6.37 -7.43
N SER A 352 -22.78 6.43 -8.52
CA SER A 352 -24.16 6.94 -8.53
C SER A 352 -25.11 5.98 -9.24
N GLU A 353 -26.40 6.05 -8.90
CA GLU A 353 -27.43 5.24 -9.57
C GLU A 353 -27.47 5.51 -11.08
N ALA A 354 -27.40 6.78 -11.49
CA ALA A 354 -27.40 7.17 -12.90
C ALA A 354 -26.14 6.70 -13.64
N GLY A 355 -24.96 6.82 -13.02
CA GLY A 355 -23.73 6.30 -13.60
C GLY A 355 -23.69 4.77 -13.64
N GLY A 356 -24.28 4.08 -12.65
CA GLY A 356 -24.48 2.63 -12.67
C GLY A 356 -25.35 2.17 -13.85
N ILE A 357 -26.44 2.88 -14.15
CA ILE A 357 -27.27 2.63 -15.34
C ILE A 357 -26.47 2.80 -16.62
N ALA A 358 -25.72 3.91 -16.75
CA ALA A 358 -24.92 4.21 -17.94
C ALA A 358 -23.81 3.18 -18.17
N ALA A 359 -23.09 2.81 -17.11
CA ALA A 359 -22.03 1.80 -17.15
C ALA A 359 -22.58 0.42 -17.53
N ALA A 360 -23.70 0.01 -16.92
CA ALA A 360 -24.37 -1.24 -17.25
C ALA A 360 -24.82 -1.28 -18.71
N GLN A 361 -25.35 -0.18 -19.24
CA GLN A 361 -25.72 -0.09 -20.66
C GLN A 361 -24.49 -0.25 -21.56
N ALA A 362 -23.40 0.47 -21.27
CA ALA A 362 -22.18 0.41 -22.06
C ALA A 362 -21.58 -1.01 -22.12
N VAL A 363 -21.49 -1.72 -20.98
CA VAL A 363 -20.98 -3.10 -20.98
C VAL A 363 -21.96 -4.08 -21.62
N THR A 364 -23.27 -3.85 -21.50
CA THR A 364 -24.28 -4.67 -22.19
C THR A 364 -24.16 -4.53 -23.71
N ASP A 365 -23.98 -3.30 -24.20
CA ASP A 365 -23.81 -3.01 -25.64
C ASP A 365 -22.50 -3.61 -26.19
N ALA A 366 -21.48 -3.78 -25.35
CA ALA A 366 -20.24 -4.48 -25.68
C ALA A 366 -20.36 -6.01 -25.74
N GLY A 367 -21.52 -6.57 -25.35
CA GLY A 367 -21.82 -8.01 -25.44
C GLY A 367 -21.25 -8.84 -24.30
N VAL A 368 -21.11 -8.28 -23.09
CA VAL A 368 -20.61 -9.04 -21.93
C VAL A 368 -21.63 -10.08 -21.45
N VAL A 369 -21.14 -11.22 -20.94
CA VAL A 369 -21.99 -12.33 -20.45
C VAL A 369 -22.22 -12.31 -18.93
N GLY A 370 -21.41 -11.54 -18.19
CA GLY A 370 -21.51 -11.35 -16.75
C GLY A 370 -20.74 -10.11 -16.31
N VAL A 371 -21.12 -9.52 -15.17
CA VAL A 371 -20.51 -8.26 -14.68
C VAL A 371 -20.01 -8.38 -13.24
N ALA A 372 -18.75 -8.05 -13.00
CA ALA A 372 -18.20 -7.80 -11.68
C ALA A 372 -18.43 -6.32 -11.30
N GLY A 373 -19.18 -6.07 -10.23
CA GLY A 373 -19.54 -4.71 -9.82
C GLY A 373 -21.00 -4.57 -9.38
N ALA A 374 -21.53 -3.37 -9.17
CA ALA A 374 -20.75 -2.16 -8.97
C ALA A 374 -20.13 -2.13 -7.57
N ALA A 375 -19.13 -1.27 -7.36
CA ALA A 375 -18.58 -1.05 -6.02
C ALA A 375 -19.62 -0.38 -5.10
N CYS A 376 -20.15 0.78 -5.51
CA CYS A 376 -21.12 1.55 -4.72
C CYS A 376 -22.54 0.94 -4.74
N SER A 377 -23.17 0.84 -3.57
CA SER A 377 -24.53 0.27 -3.44
C SER A 377 -25.57 0.97 -4.31
N GLY A 378 -25.54 2.31 -4.41
CA GLY A 378 -26.44 3.06 -5.29
C GLY A 378 -26.21 2.79 -6.78
N ALA A 379 -24.95 2.66 -7.19
CA ALA A 379 -24.59 2.27 -8.55
C ALA A 379 -25.05 0.83 -8.86
N SER A 380 -24.94 -0.09 -7.91
CA SER A 380 -25.40 -1.47 -8.08
C SER A 380 -26.92 -1.56 -8.26
N ILE A 381 -27.70 -0.75 -7.53
CA ILE A 381 -29.15 -0.62 -7.71
C ILE A 381 -29.46 -0.17 -9.15
N GLY A 382 -28.78 0.88 -9.63
CA GLY A 382 -28.95 1.39 -10.98
C GLY A 382 -28.54 0.38 -12.05
N ALA A 383 -27.36 -0.22 -11.92
CA ALA A 383 -26.82 -1.20 -12.86
C ALA A 383 -27.71 -2.45 -12.98
N ASN A 384 -28.22 -2.97 -11.86
CA ASN A 384 -29.09 -4.15 -11.89
C ASN A 384 -30.38 -3.91 -12.69
N SER A 385 -30.91 -2.69 -12.72
CA SER A 385 -32.12 -2.38 -13.52
C SER A 385 -31.93 -2.60 -15.03
N VAL A 386 -30.69 -2.50 -15.52
CA VAL A 386 -30.32 -2.75 -16.93
C VAL A 386 -29.89 -4.20 -17.11
N LEU A 387 -28.93 -4.67 -16.30
CA LEU A 387 -28.34 -6.00 -16.46
C LEU A 387 -29.36 -7.12 -16.27
N SER A 388 -30.21 -7.03 -15.24
CA SER A 388 -31.21 -8.06 -14.98
C SER A 388 -32.27 -8.14 -16.08
N ALA A 389 -32.61 -7.00 -16.72
CA ALA A 389 -33.51 -6.97 -17.87
C ALA A 389 -32.88 -7.61 -19.12
N ALA A 390 -31.56 -7.53 -19.26
CA ALA A 390 -30.78 -8.21 -20.29
C ALA A 390 -30.48 -9.69 -19.97
N GLY A 391 -30.83 -10.17 -18.77
CA GLY A 391 -30.51 -11.53 -18.31
C GLY A 391 -29.04 -11.74 -17.94
N ILE A 392 -28.27 -10.66 -17.78
CA ILE A 392 -26.85 -10.68 -17.44
C ILE A 392 -26.72 -10.64 -15.90
N PRO A 393 -26.15 -11.67 -15.25
CA PRO A 393 -25.92 -11.65 -13.82
C PRO A 393 -24.78 -10.72 -13.42
N MET A 394 -24.91 -10.15 -12.22
CA MET A 394 -23.93 -9.25 -11.64
C MET A 394 -23.46 -9.77 -10.27
N ILE A 395 -22.15 -9.87 -10.06
CA ILE A 395 -21.54 -10.16 -8.75
C ILE A 395 -20.85 -8.90 -8.24
N SER A 396 -21.41 -8.26 -7.21
CA SER A 396 -20.79 -7.11 -6.56
C SER A 396 -19.74 -7.54 -5.54
N PHE A 397 -18.61 -6.84 -5.57
CA PHE A 397 -17.48 -7.04 -4.67
C PHE A 397 -17.44 -6.06 -3.50
N ALA A 398 -18.31 -5.05 -3.45
CA ALA A 398 -18.28 -4.03 -2.39
C ALA A 398 -19.66 -3.41 -2.03
N SER A 399 -20.76 -3.78 -2.70
CA SER A 399 -22.07 -3.22 -2.38
C SER A 399 -22.73 -3.91 -1.17
N THR A 400 -22.63 -3.28 -0.01
CA THR A 400 -23.05 -3.83 1.28
C THR A 400 -24.48 -3.47 1.70
N SER A 401 -25.13 -2.50 1.05
CA SER A 401 -26.46 -2.00 1.46
C SER A 401 -27.48 -3.13 1.64
N PRO A 402 -28.28 -3.14 2.72
CA PRO A 402 -29.29 -4.17 2.93
C PRO A 402 -30.42 -4.11 1.89
N ALA A 403 -30.59 -2.97 1.21
CA ALA A 403 -31.62 -2.79 0.20
C ALA A 403 -31.48 -3.77 -0.98
N LEU A 404 -30.25 -4.18 -1.31
CA LEU A 404 -29.94 -5.13 -2.38
C LEU A 404 -30.27 -6.60 -2.02
N SER A 405 -30.59 -6.89 -0.75
CA SER A 405 -30.87 -8.24 -0.22
C SER A 405 -32.29 -8.74 -0.57
N ASP A 406 -32.76 -8.42 -1.78
CA ASP A 406 -34.11 -8.76 -2.27
C ASP A 406 -34.04 -9.26 -3.72
N ALA A 407 -33.98 -10.59 -3.88
CA ALA A 407 -33.93 -11.24 -5.20
C ALA A 407 -35.17 -11.03 -6.07
N VAL A 408 -36.28 -10.52 -5.52
CA VAL A 408 -37.47 -10.15 -6.32
C VAL A 408 -37.28 -8.77 -6.93
N SER A 409 -36.77 -7.83 -6.15
CA SER A 409 -36.51 -6.46 -6.61
C SER A 409 -35.23 -6.36 -7.44
N TYR A 410 -34.24 -7.21 -7.15
CA TYR A 410 -32.93 -7.26 -7.80
C TYR A 410 -32.60 -8.67 -8.30
N PRO A 411 -33.33 -9.18 -9.31
CA PRO A 411 -33.02 -10.48 -9.89
C PRO A 411 -31.62 -10.49 -10.51
N HIS A 412 -30.95 -11.65 -10.46
CA HIS A 412 -29.59 -11.86 -10.95
C HIS A 412 -28.51 -10.98 -10.30
N PHE A 413 -28.81 -10.33 -9.16
CA PHE A 413 -27.81 -9.70 -8.30
C PHE A 413 -27.24 -10.71 -7.31
N TYR A 414 -25.92 -10.72 -7.19
CA TYR A 414 -25.17 -11.49 -6.21
C TYR A 414 -24.08 -10.60 -5.60
N ARG A 415 -23.57 -10.97 -4.43
CA ARG A 415 -22.41 -10.29 -3.84
C ARG A 415 -21.54 -11.22 -3.02
N VAL A 416 -20.24 -10.94 -3.02
CA VAL A 416 -19.20 -11.66 -2.26
C VAL A 416 -18.77 -10.91 -1.00
N VAL A 417 -19.47 -9.82 -0.67
CA VAL A 417 -19.36 -9.10 0.60
C VAL A 417 -20.63 -9.26 1.43
N PRO A 418 -20.53 -9.32 2.77
CA PRO A 418 -21.68 -9.45 3.63
C PRO A 418 -22.54 -8.17 3.63
N SER A 419 -23.82 -8.31 3.94
CA SER A 419 -24.71 -7.16 4.10
C SER A 419 -24.35 -6.30 5.30
N ASP A 420 -24.55 -4.98 5.19
CA ASP A 420 -24.56 -4.03 6.31
C ASP A 420 -25.57 -4.42 7.42
N ALA A 421 -26.53 -5.29 7.14
CA ALA A 421 -27.40 -5.84 8.18
C ALA A 421 -26.57 -6.51 9.29
N TYR A 422 -25.54 -7.27 8.92
CA TYR A 422 -24.62 -7.90 9.86
C TYR A 422 -23.63 -6.91 10.46
N GLN A 423 -23.16 -5.94 9.68
CA GLN A 423 -22.25 -4.90 10.19
C GLN A 423 -22.94 -3.97 11.20
N GLY A 424 -24.25 -3.72 11.03
CA GLY A 424 -25.07 -3.01 12.02
C GLY A 424 -25.11 -3.72 13.37
N ASP A 425 -25.23 -5.06 13.37
CA ASP A 425 -25.12 -5.89 14.58
C ASP A 425 -23.71 -5.81 15.19
N ALA A 426 -22.66 -5.91 14.35
CA ALA A 426 -21.27 -5.79 14.78
C ALA A 426 -20.99 -4.43 15.44
N LEU A 427 -21.37 -3.33 14.81
CA LEU A 427 -21.23 -1.97 15.34
C LEU A 427 -21.99 -1.81 16.66
N ALA A 428 -23.20 -2.36 16.75
CA ALA A 428 -23.98 -2.33 17.98
C ALA A 428 -23.26 -3.07 19.11
N ASP A 429 -22.72 -4.27 18.86
CA ASP A 429 -21.93 -5.01 19.84
C ASP A 429 -20.64 -4.30 20.23
N VAL A 430 -19.90 -3.73 19.27
CA VAL A 430 -18.64 -3.01 19.50
C VAL A 430 -18.88 -1.80 20.41
N ILE A 431 -19.90 -0.98 20.11
CA ILE A 431 -20.24 0.20 20.91
C ILE A 431 -20.77 -0.21 22.29
N SER A 432 -21.62 -1.24 22.35
CA SER A 432 -22.11 -1.78 23.63
C SER A 432 -20.98 -2.33 24.51
N ALA A 433 -20.01 -3.02 23.93
CA ALA A 433 -18.85 -3.58 24.65
C ALA A 433 -17.94 -2.48 25.20
N ALA A 434 -17.88 -1.31 24.56
CA ALA A 434 -17.21 -0.11 25.08
C ALA A 434 -17.97 0.57 26.24
N GLY A 435 -19.13 0.04 26.66
CA GLY A 435 -19.94 0.60 27.75
C GLY A 435 -20.84 1.76 27.35
N LEU A 436 -20.95 2.06 26.05
CA LEU A 436 -21.68 3.20 25.49
C LEU A 436 -23.12 2.78 25.12
N ARG A 437 -24.09 3.67 25.34
CA ARG A 437 -25.52 3.36 25.32
C ARG A 437 -26.38 4.40 24.60
N ASN A 438 -25.85 5.60 24.34
CA ASN A 438 -26.59 6.74 23.79
C ASN A 438 -25.85 7.38 22.60
N THR A 439 -26.00 6.77 21.42
CA THR A 439 -25.13 7.04 20.26
C THR A 439 -25.77 8.00 19.26
N ALA A 440 -24.99 8.95 18.73
CA ALA A 440 -25.38 9.78 17.60
C ALA A 440 -25.11 9.07 16.28
N ILE A 441 -25.95 9.26 15.26
CA ILE A 441 -25.68 8.77 13.91
C ILE A 441 -25.52 9.96 12.96
N LEU A 442 -24.36 10.06 12.33
CA LEU A 442 -24.10 10.96 11.21
C LEU A 442 -24.01 10.11 9.94
N SER A 443 -25.01 10.19 9.08
CA SER A 443 -25.14 9.29 7.92
C SER A 443 -25.33 10.05 6.61
N MET A 444 -24.68 9.59 5.55
CA MET A 444 -25.04 10.01 4.19
C MET A 444 -26.48 9.57 3.86
N THR A 445 -27.17 10.30 3.00
CA THR A 445 -28.52 9.95 2.53
C THR A 445 -28.54 8.90 1.42
N ASN A 446 -27.39 8.56 0.86
CA ASN A 446 -27.27 7.53 -0.18
C ASN A 446 -27.58 6.11 0.37
N ALA A 447 -27.76 5.15 -0.52
CA ALA A 447 -28.18 3.79 -0.17
C ALA A 447 -27.24 3.06 0.82
N TYR A 448 -25.95 3.42 0.82
CA TYR A 448 -24.96 2.85 1.74
C TYR A 448 -25.05 3.50 3.13
N GLY A 449 -24.84 4.82 3.24
CA GLY A 449 -24.83 5.51 4.53
C GLY A 449 -26.17 5.43 5.27
N ALA A 450 -27.29 5.52 4.53
CA ALA A 450 -28.60 5.30 5.11
C ALA A 450 -28.80 3.84 5.54
N GLY A 451 -28.39 2.89 4.70
CA GLY A 451 -28.52 1.45 4.94
C GLY A 451 -27.80 0.99 6.20
N VAL A 452 -26.51 1.30 6.34
CA VAL A 452 -25.73 0.92 7.53
C VAL A 452 -26.20 1.66 8.78
N GLY A 453 -26.57 2.95 8.63
CA GLY A 453 -27.10 3.73 9.74
C GLY A 453 -28.46 3.23 10.24
N ASP A 454 -29.31 2.72 9.37
CA ASP A 454 -30.61 2.15 9.74
C ASP A 454 -30.43 0.74 10.34
N ALA A 455 -29.54 -0.09 9.78
CA ALA A 455 -29.20 -1.39 10.32
C ALA A 455 -28.63 -1.28 11.75
N PHE A 456 -27.65 -0.39 11.96
CA PHE A 456 -27.12 -0.11 13.29
C PHE A 456 -28.21 0.38 14.26
N ALA A 457 -29.03 1.35 13.86
CA ALA A 457 -30.09 1.87 14.74
C ALA A 457 -31.03 0.75 15.19
N ALA A 458 -31.46 -0.12 14.27
CA ALA A 458 -32.30 -1.26 14.59
C ALA A 458 -31.62 -2.25 15.56
N ALA A 459 -30.36 -2.58 15.33
CA ALA A 459 -29.59 -3.51 16.16
C ALA A 459 -29.31 -2.93 17.56
N PHE A 460 -28.95 -1.64 17.63
CA PHE A 460 -28.61 -0.94 18.87
C PHE A 460 -29.85 -0.74 19.75
N GLU A 461 -30.95 -0.23 19.21
CA GLU A 461 -32.20 -0.01 19.96
C GLU A 461 -32.90 -1.31 20.38
N ALA A 462 -32.58 -2.44 19.73
CA ALA A 462 -33.05 -3.75 20.18
C ALA A 462 -32.40 -4.21 21.50
N LYS A 463 -31.26 -3.62 21.88
CA LYS A 463 -30.57 -3.91 23.15
C LYS A 463 -31.20 -3.13 24.30
N ALA A 464 -31.28 -3.76 25.47
CA ALA A 464 -31.84 -3.12 26.66
C ALA A 464 -31.04 -1.88 27.06
N ASP A 465 -31.74 -0.76 27.34
CA ASP A 465 -31.15 0.51 27.77
C ASP A 465 -30.23 1.20 26.75
N HIS A 466 -30.38 0.88 25.45
CA HIS A 466 -29.67 1.52 24.36
C HIS A 466 -30.62 2.39 23.54
N GLN A 467 -30.15 3.55 23.07
CA GLN A 467 -30.96 4.46 22.26
C GLN A 467 -30.10 5.30 21.31
N ILE A 468 -30.69 5.78 20.22
CA ILE A 468 -30.07 6.77 19.35
C ILE A 468 -30.34 8.17 19.90
N CYS A 469 -29.30 8.91 20.30
CA CYS A 469 -29.46 10.24 20.87
C CYS A 469 -29.95 11.24 19.82
N THR A 470 -29.36 11.21 18.63
CA THR A 470 -29.67 12.10 17.50
C THR A 470 -29.27 11.43 16.20
N ARG A 471 -29.98 11.76 15.12
CA ARG A 471 -29.64 11.34 13.76
C ARG A 471 -29.58 12.56 12.87
N PHE A 472 -28.44 12.75 12.22
CA PHE A 472 -28.21 13.81 11.25
C PHE A 472 -27.85 13.19 9.91
N THR A 473 -28.55 13.60 8.86
CA THR A 473 -28.35 13.08 7.50
C THR A 473 -27.85 14.18 6.56
N TYR A 474 -26.99 13.85 5.61
CA TYR A 474 -26.48 14.81 4.63
C TYR A 474 -26.29 14.19 3.24
N GLU A 475 -26.33 15.05 2.22
CA GLU A 475 -25.97 14.71 0.84
C GLU A 475 -24.46 14.88 0.63
N THR A 476 -23.85 14.03 -0.19
CA THR A 476 -22.40 14.05 -0.49
C THR A 476 -22.05 15.05 -1.60
N GLY A 477 -20.77 15.12 -1.99
CA GLY A 477 -20.28 15.91 -3.12
C GLY A 477 -20.46 17.40 -2.90
N THR A 478 -20.89 18.14 -3.93
CA THR A 478 -21.00 19.62 -3.87
C THR A 478 -21.98 20.15 -2.81
N SER A 479 -22.89 19.31 -2.32
CA SER A 479 -23.87 19.66 -1.29
C SER A 479 -23.28 19.57 0.12
N PHE A 480 -22.20 18.83 0.30
CA PHE A 480 -21.50 18.70 1.57
C PHE A 480 -20.61 19.93 1.78
N THR A 481 -21.02 20.81 2.70
CA THR A 481 -20.35 22.09 2.95
C THR A 481 -19.94 22.22 4.40
N THR A 482 -19.04 23.16 4.70
CA THR A 482 -18.65 23.46 6.10
C THR A 482 -19.83 23.89 6.98
N ALA A 483 -20.91 24.44 6.40
CA ALA A 483 -22.14 24.73 7.13
C ALA A 483 -22.88 23.44 7.54
N VAL A 484 -22.95 22.46 6.65
CA VAL A 484 -23.54 21.13 6.94
C VAL A 484 -22.74 20.43 8.04
N VAL A 485 -21.40 20.50 7.99
CA VAL A 485 -20.53 19.97 9.04
C VAL A 485 -20.80 20.67 10.39
N ALA A 486 -20.92 21.99 10.41
CA ALA A 486 -21.23 22.74 11.62
C ALA A 486 -22.60 22.36 12.22
N ASP A 487 -23.62 22.18 11.36
CA ASP A 487 -24.95 21.74 11.78
C ASP A 487 -24.95 20.32 12.35
N ALA A 488 -24.18 19.41 11.73
CA ALA A 488 -24.01 18.04 12.22
C ALA A 488 -23.37 18.02 13.61
N ILE A 489 -22.28 18.78 13.80
CA ILE A 489 -21.59 18.90 15.10
C ILE A 489 -22.52 19.50 16.15
N ALA A 490 -23.25 20.56 15.81
CA ALA A 490 -24.21 21.17 16.71
C ALA A 490 -25.31 20.18 17.13
N ALA A 491 -25.77 19.30 16.22
CA ALA A 491 -26.74 18.26 16.54
C ALA A 491 -26.18 17.24 17.54
N VAL A 492 -24.94 16.78 17.37
CA VAL A 492 -24.28 15.86 18.31
C VAL A 492 -24.11 16.50 19.69
N LEU A 493 -23.60 17.75 19.73
CA LEU A 493 -23.36 18.47 20.99
C LEU A 493 -24.66 18.84 21.73
N ALA A 494 -25.77 19.00 21.01
CA ALA A 494 -27.08 19.27 21.61
C ALA A 494 -27.65 18.04 22.35
N GLY A 495 -27.26 16.82 21.95
CA GLY A 495 -27.79 15.58 22.52
C GLY A 495 -29.23 15.27 22.08
N SER A 496 -29.87 14.37 22.81
CA SER A 496 -31.25 13.92 22.55
C SER A 496 -32.30 14.94 22.97
N SER A 497 -33.50 14.79 22.41
CA SER A 497 -34.64 15.70 22.64
C SER A 497 -35.13 15.78 24.10
N ASP A 498 -34.76 14.81 24.93
CA ASP A 498 -35.02 14.77 26.38
C ASP A 498 -33.88 15.38 27.23
N GLY A 499 -32.81 15.86 26.57
CA GLY A 499 -31.69 16.55 27.19
C GLY A 499 -30.52 15.66 27.61
N ALA A 500 -30.50 14.38 27.22
CA ALA A 500 -29.34 13.52 27.47
C ALA A 500 -28.24 13.76 26.42
N ALA A 501 -27.00 13.93 26.88
CA ALA A 501 -25.84 14.07 25.99
C ALA A 501 -25.56 12.75 25.27
N CYS A 502 -25.15 12.83 24.01
CA CYS A 502 -24.61 11.67 23.29
C CYS A 502 -23.31 11.21 23.97
N ASP A 503 -23.14 9.90 24.16
CA ASP A 503 -21.92 9.31 24.72
C ASP A 503 -20.97 8.77 23.64
N SER A 504 -21.44 8.69 22.40
CA SER A 504 -20.71 8.16 21.25
C SER A 504 -21.29 8.70 19.93
N VAL A 505 -20.54 8.57 18.83
CA VAL A 505 -20.99 8.90 17.48
C VAL A 505 -20.62 7.79 16.50
N LEU A 506 -21.57 7.38 15.66
CA LEU A 506 -21.37 6.54 14.48
C LEU A 506 -21.30 7.43 13.23
N LEU A 507 -20.21 7.30 12.49
CA LEU A 507 -19.96 7.97 11.22
C LEU A 507 -20.28 7.02 10.05
N ALA A 508 -21.55 6.91 9.68
CA ALA A 508 -22.00 6.16 8.51
C ALA A 508 -21.71 6.95 7.21
N SER A 509 -20.42 7.07 6.91
CA SER A 509 -19.83 8.01 5.96
C SER A 509 -18.75 7.35 5.10
N TYR A 510 -18.35 8.02 4.02
CA TYR A 510 -17.08 7.77 3.35
C TYR A 510 -15.97 8.63 3.96
N SER A 511 -14.73 8.16 3.82
CA SER A 511 -13.57 8.75 4.49
C SER A 511 -13.42 10.27 4.32
N PRO A 512 -13.63 10.89 3.13
CA PRO A 512 -13.51 12.34 2.97
C PRO A 512 -14.49 13.14 3.84
N ASP A 513 -15.77 12.77 3.81
CA ASP A 513 -16.82 13.47 4.56
C ASP A 513 -16.68 13.18 6.07
N GLY A 514 -16.38 11.92 6.42
CA GLY A 514 -16.14 11.50 7.79
C GLY A 514 -14.96 12.21 8.44
N ALA A 515 -13.90 12.48 7.67
CA ALA A 515 -12.76 13.27 8.14
C ALA A 515 -13.16 14.69 8.55
N MET A 516 -13.98 15.36 7.73
CA MET A 516 -14.50 16.69 8.06
C MET A 516 -15.41 16.67 9.29
N LEU A 517 -16.27 15.65 9.42
CA LEU A 517 -17.18 15.52 10.55
C LEU A 517 -16.43 15.28 11.87
N LEU A 518 -15.52 14.30 11.89
CA LEU A 518 -14.75 13.97 13.08
C LEU A 518 -13.76 15.09 13.42
N GLY A 519 -13.04 15.64 12.44
CA GLY A 519 -12.15 16.77 12.65
C GLY A 519 -12.89 18.00 13.19
N GLY A 520 -14.12 18.25 12.74
CA GLY A 520 -14.94 19.32 13.27
C GLY A 520 -15.40 19.08 14.72
N LEU A 521 -15.74 17.83 15.10
CA LEU A 521 -16.00 17.47 16.51
C LEU A 521 -14.77 17.73 17.39
N ARG A 522 -13.59 17.27 16.96
CA ARG A 522 -12.32 17.48 17.69
C ARG A 522 -11.95 18.96 17.77
N GLY A 523 -12.26 19.75 16.73
CA GLY A 523 -12.08 21.20 16.72
C GLY A 523 -12.98 21.96 17.71
N GLN A 524 -14.03 21.33 18.25
CA GLN A 524 -14.83 21.83 19.38
C GLN A 524 -14.35 21.23 20.73
N GLU A 525 -13.13 20.69 20.77
CA GLU A 525 -12.55 19.99 21.93
C GLU A 525 -13.38 18.79 22.41
N SER A 526 -14.26 18.26 21.55
CA SER A 526 -15.08 17.10 21.85
C SER A 526 -14.29 15.82 21.61
N MET A 527 -13.98 15.09 22.69
CA MET A 527 -13.38 13.77 22.66
C MET A 527 -14.42 12.66 22.74
N ILE A 528 -15.61 12.90 22.17
CA ILE A 528 -16.66 11.87 22.09
C ILE A 528 -16.11 10.64 21.34
N PRO A 529 -16.25 9.42 21.89
CA PRO A 529 -15.91 8.17 21.20
C PRO A 529 -16.56 8.09 19.82
N ALA A 530 -15.76 7.83 18.79
CA ALA A 530 -16.20 7.80 17.41
C ALA A 530 -16.05 6.38 16.84
N PHE A 531 -17.07 5.97 16.08
CA PHE A 531 -17.15 4.65 15.46
C PHE A 531 -17.48 4.79 13.97
N GLY A 532 -17.02 3.84 13.17
CA GLY A 532 -17.23 3.85 11.72
C GLY A 532 -17.48 2.45 11.14
N PRO A 533 -18.29 2.34 10.06
CA PRO A 533 -18.32 1.15 9.22
C PRO A 533 -17.08 1.10 8.31
N ASP A 534 -17.10 0.23 7.31
CA ASP A 534 -16.02 -0.05 6.35
C ASP A 534 -15.60 1.19 5.55
N GLY A 535 -16.53 2.09 5.20
CA GLY A 535 -16.20 3.39 4.58
C GLY A 535 -15.35 4.34 5.45
N MET A 536 -15.16 3.99 6.72
CA MET A 536 -14.32 4.69 7.70
C MET A 536 -13.24 3.76 8.31
N ALA A 537 -12.84 2.71 7.61
CA ALA A 537 -11.78 1.78 8.02
C ALA A 537 -10.54 1.89 7.11
N GLY A 538 -9.39 1.40 7.61
CA GLY A 538 -8.15 1.30 6.83
C GLY A 538 -7.37 2.61 6.62
N GLY A 539 -6.28 2.51 5.85
CA GLY A 539 -5.33 3.60 5.61
C GLY A 539 -5.92 4.81 4.87
N ALA A 540 -6.91 4.59 3.99
CA ALA A 540 -7.56 5.64 3.21
C ALA A 540 -8.21 6.74 4.08
N VAL A 541 -8.55 6.43 5.33
CA VAL A 541 -9.05 7.42 6.30
C VAL A 541 -7.96 8.41 6.69
N VAL A 542 -6.73 7.95 6.91
CA VAL A 542 -5.58 8.81 7.24
C VAL A 542 -5.30 9.78 6.10
N ASP A 543 -5.37 9.29 4.86
CA ASP A 543 -5.21 10.11 3.66
C ASP A 543 -6.33 11.16 3.53
N ALA A 544 -7.58 10.79 3.86
CA ALA A 544 -8.71 11.71 3.85
C ALA A 544 -8.54 12.86 4.85
N PHE A 545 -8.02 12.59 6.05
CA PHE A 545 -7.70 13.64 7.04
C PHE A 545 -6.61 14.58 6.52
N THR A 546 -5.55 14.01 5.95
CA THR A 546 -4.44 14.76 5.36
C THR A 546 -4.93 15.65 4.21
N ALA A 547 -5.74 15.11 3.30
CA ALA A 547 -6.32 15.84 2.18
C ALA A 547 -7.27 16.97 2.62
N ALA A 548 -8.00 16.78 3.73
CA ALA A 548 -8.85 17.81 4.32
C ALA A 548 -8.06 18.89 5.09
N GLY A 549 -6.74 18.76 5.24
CA GLY A 549 -5.92 19.67 6.03
C GLY A 549 -6.18 19.58 7.54
N ILE A 550 -6.64 18.41 8.01
CA ILE A 550 -6.97 18.13 9.41
C ILE A 550 -5.84 17.28 9.99
N THR A 551 -5.42 17.57 11.23
CA THR A 551 -4.39 16.76 11.91
C THR A 551 -4.89 15.32 12.11
N THR A 552 -4.08 14.34 11.75
CA THR A 552 -4.41 12.91 11.89
C THR A 552 -4.52 12.48 13.35
N ALA A 553 -3.97 13.25 14.29
CA ALA A 553 -4.21 13.07 15.73
C ALA A 553 -5.70 13.09 16.12
N ALA A 554 -6.57 13.68 15.29
CA ALA A 554 -8.01 13.66 15.49
C ALA A 554 -8.65 12.26 15.36
N LEU A 555 -7.96 11.31 14.72
CA LEU A 555 -8.37 9.92 14.57
C LEU A 555 -8.11 9.05 15.80
N ASP A 556 -7.24 9.47 16.71
CA ASP A 556 -6.80 8.62 17.83
C ASP A 556 -8.00 8.10 18.64
N GLY A 557 -8.04 6.78 18.80
CA GLY A 557 -9.10 6.06 19.50
C GLY A 557 -10.40 5.86 18.73
N MET A 558 -10.51 6.30 17.47
CA MET A 558 -11.63 5.92 16.61
C MET A 558 -11.59 4.42 16.33
N VAL A 559 -12.76 3.76 16.39
CA VAL A 559 -12.88 2.31 16.14
C VAL A 559 -13.74 2.08 14.90
N SER A 560 -13.28 1.25 13.98
CA SER A 560 -14.05 0.93 12.76
C SER A 560 -14.19 -0.56 12.52
N THR A 561 -15.27 -0.94 11.84
CA THR A 561 -15.54 -2.34 11.49
C THR A 561 -15.50 -2.55 9.98
N GLU A 562 -14.76 -3.55 9.51
CA GLU A 562 -14.70 -3.92 8.09
C GLU A 562 -14.83 -5.43 7.89
N PRO A 563 -15.43 -5.92 6.79
CA PRO A 563 -15.45 -7.34 6.46
C PRO A 563 -14.02 -7.87 6.25
N ALA A 564 -13.69 -9.02 6.84
CA ALA A 564 -12.38 -9.66 6.77
C ALA A 564 -12.37 -10.99 5.98
N GLY A 565 -13.49 -11.30 5.32
CA GLY A 565 -13.71 -12.59 4.67
C GLY A 565 -13.99 -13.73 5.64
N THR A 566 -13.76 -14.96 5.18
CA THR A 566 -14.09 -16.21 5.93
C THR A 566 -12.87 -16.89 6.58
N GLY A 567 -11.68 -16.27 6.47
CA GLY A 567 -10.42 -16.81 7.01
C GLY A 567 -9.79 -17.97 6.23
N VAL A 568 -10.41 -18.40 5.10
CA VAL A 568 -9.88 -19.44 4.21
C VAL A 568 -9.55 -18.83 2.85
N SER A 569 -8.36 -18.23 2.76
CA SER A 569 -7.84 -17.67 1.51
C SER A 569 -7.08 -18.72 0.71
N THR A 570 -7.21 -18.72 -0.61
CA THR A 570 -6.53 -19.67 -1.52
C THR A 570 -5.92 -18.96 -2.72
N GLY A 571 -4.98 -19.65 -3.38
CA GLY A 571 -4.21 -19.08 -4.50
C GLY A 571 -3.09 -18.16 -4.04
N ASP A 572 -2.37 -17.59 -5.02
CA ASP A 572 -1.20 -16.75 -4.76
C ASP A 572 -1.54 -15.25 -4.72
N PHE A 573 -2.74 -14.86 -5.20
CA PHE A 573 -3.18 -13.46 -5.25
C PHE A 573 -3.08 -12.70 -3.91
N PRO A 574 -3.49 -13.26 -2.75
CA PRO A 574 -3.35 -12.55 -1.47
C PRO A 574 -1.90 -12.19 -1.13
N ALA A 575 -0.95 -13.09 -1.41
CA ALA A 575 0.47 -12.85 -1.20
C ALA A 575 1.02 -11.83 -2.19
N THR A 576 0.57 -11.89 -3.45
CA THR A 576 0.90 -10.91 -4.50
C THR A 576 0.39 -9.51 -4.14
N CYS A 577 -0.86 -9.41 -3.68
CA CYS A 577 -1.48 -8.16 -3.25
C CYS A 577 -0.76 -7.55 -2.03
N ALA A 578 -0.41 -8.38 -1.04
CA ALA A 578 0.33 -7.93 0.13
C ALA A 578 1.75 -7.40 -0.19
N ALA A 579 2.32 -7.80 -1.33
CA ALA A 579 3.63 -7.34 -1.79
C ALA A 579 3.57 -6.04 -2.62
N ASP A 580 2.38 -5.63 -3.05
CA ASP A 580 2.15 -4.42 -3.84
C ASP A 580 1.60 -3.28 -2.97
N ALA A 581 2.13 -2.07 -3.11
CA ALA A 581 1.77 -0.95 -2.26
C ALA A 581 0.35 -0.44 -2.52
N ASP A 582 -0.12 -0.47 -3.77
CA ASP A 582 -1.45 0.00 -4.13
C ASP A 582 -2.51 -1.04 -3.74
N CYS A 583 -2.22 -2.33 -3.96
CA CYS A 583 -3.12 -3.41 -3.59
C CYS A 583 -3.26 -3.57 -2.06
N SER A 584 -2.14 -3.58 -1.33
CA SER A 584 -2.14 -3.77 0.13
C SER A 584 -2.79 -2.62 0.91
N ALA A 585 -2.86 -1.41 0.32
CA ALA A 585 -3.56 -0.26 0.90
C ALA A 585 -5.07 -0.26 0.57
N GLY A 586 -5.52 -1.10 -0.37
CA GLY A 586 -6.91 -1.19 -0.82
C GLY A 586 -7.83 -1.98 0.11
N ILE A 587 -9.13 -1.73 -0.03
CA ILE A 587 -10.20 -2.54 0.57
C ILE A 587 -10.92 -3.31 -0.55
N PHE A 588 -11.65 -4.37 -0.22
CA PHE A 588 -12.44 -5.19 -1.16
C PHE A 588 -11.66 -5.73 -2.38
N THR A 589 -10.33 -5.77 -2.28
CA THR A 589 -9.43 -6.04 -3.41
C THR A 589 -9.42 -7.52 -3.76
N SER A 590 -9.40 -8.38 -2.73
CA SER A 590 -9.53 -9.83 -2.92
C SER A 590 -10.95 -10.23 -3.35
N GLU A 591 -11.96 -9.47 -2.94
CA GLU A 591 -13.37 -9.65 -3.31
C GLU A 591 -13.61 -9.32 -4.78
N LEU A 592 -12.97 -8.29 -5.33
CA LEU A 592 -13.04 -7.99 -6.77
C LEU A 592 -12.41 -9.12 -7.58
N TYR A 593 -11.22 -9.59 -7.15
CA TYR A 593 -10.57 -10.74 -7.76
C TYR A 593 -11.51 -11.96 -7.77
N ASP A 594 -12.11 -12.30 -6.62
CA ASP A 594 -13.03 -13.43 -6.50
C ASP A 594 -14.30 -13.27 -7.33
N ALA A 595 -14.89 -12.06 -7.39
CA ALA A 595 -16.06 -11.81 -8.21
C ALA A 595 -15.78 -12.10 -9.70
N ILE A 596 -14.62 -11.66 -10.21
CA ILE A 596 -14.20 -11.93 -11.60
C ILE A 596 -13.94 -13.42 -11.81
N MET A 597 -13.21 -14.07 -10.89
CA MET A 597 -12.93 -15.52 -10.97
C MET A 597 -14.21 -16.35 -10.93
N MET A 598 -15.20 -15.97 -10.11
CA MET A 598 -16.50 -16.64 -10.03
C MET A 598 -17.30 -16.49 -11.32
N ILE A 599 -17.30 -15.30 -11.95
CA ILE A 599 -17.96 -15.08 -13.24
C ILE A 599 -17.25 -15.88 -14.33
N GLY A 600 -15.92 -15.88 -14.37
CA GLY A 600 -15.14 -16.69 -15.31
C GLY A 600 -15.44 -18.19 -15.14
N ALA A 601 -15.49 -18.68 -13.89
CA ALA A 601 -15.85 -20.07 -13.60
C ALA A 601 -17.28 -20.43 -14.04
N ALA A 602 -18.23 -19.50 -13.93
CA ALA A 602 -19.58 -19.67 -14.45
C ALA A 602 -19.59 -19.71 -15.99
N ALA A 603 -18.83 -18.82 -16.65
CA ALA A 603 -18.77 -18.75 -18.10
C ALA A 603 -18.16 -20.02 -18.73
N LEU A 604 -17.18 -20.63 -18.06
CA LEU A 604 -16.59 -21.90 -18.49
C LEU A 604 -17.57 -23.10 -18.48
N MET A 605 -18.75 -22.98 -17.86
CA MET A 605 -19.72 -24.07 -17.83
C MET A 605 -20.39 -24.31 -19.18
N ASP A 606 -20.59 -23.25 -19.98
CA ASP A 606 -21.25 -23.32 -21.29
C ASP A 606 -20.83 -22.16 -22.22
N ASP A 607 -19.52 -21.89 -22.30
CA ASP A 607 -18.94 -20.86 -23.18
C ASP A 607 -19.55 -19.44 -23.02
N GLY A 608 -20.06 -19.10 -21.83
CA GLY A 608 -20.73 -17.83 -21.55
C GLY A 608 -22.25 -17.82 -21.76
N ASP A 609 -22.84 -18.93 -22.20
CA ASP A 609 -24.29 -19.09 -22.25
C ASP A 609 -24.87 -19.41 -20.85
N ASP A 610 -26.18 -19.17 -20.69
CA ASP A 610 -26.96 -19.50 -19.48
C ASP A 610 -26.36 -18.98 -18.15
N MET A 611 -25.65 -17.85 -18.18
CA MET A 611 -24.96 -17.28 -17.02
C MET A 611 -25.88 -17.03 -15.81
N GLY A 612 -27.14 -16.69 -16.04
CA GLY A 612 -28.15 -16.54 -14.98
C GLY A 612 -28.39 -17.83 -14.16
N MET A 613 -28.07 -19.00 -14.71
CA MET A 613 -28.06 -20.29 -14.00
C MET A 613 -26.67 -20.65 -13.47
N HIS A 614 -25.61 -20.38 -14.24
CA HIS A 614 -24.25 -20.78 -13.87
C HIS A 614 -23.66 -20.00 -12.70
N VAL A 615 -23.93 -18.69 -12.59
CA VAL A 615 -23.47 -17.88 -11.44
C VAL A 615 -23.99 -18.43 -10.09
N PRO A 616 -25.31 -18.65 -9.89
CA PRO A 616 -25.77 -19.24 -8.64
C PRO A 616 -25.28 -20.69 -8.44
N MET A 617 -24.95 -21.43 -9.50
CA MET A 617 -24.34 -22.76 -9.36
C MET A 617 -22.93 -22.69 -8.77
N VAL A 618 -22.09 -21.74 -9.23
CA VAL A 618 -20.74 -21.50 -8.67
C VAL A 618 -20.80 -21.20 -7.17
N GLY A 619 -21.74 -20.36 -6.76
CA GLY A 619 -21.95 -20.00 -5.35
C GLY A 619 -22.81 -20.98 -4.54
N SER A 620 -23.15 -22.17 -5.06
CA SER A 620 -24.01 -23.13 -4.35
C SER A 620 -23.22 -24.24 -3.65
N GLY A 621 -23.90 -25.03 -2.79
CA GLY A 621 -23.30 -26.20 -2.17
C GLY A 621 -22.18 -25.85 -1.19
N THR A 622 -20.93 -26.24 -1.52
CA THR A 622 -19.74 -25.86 -0.73
C THR A 622 -19.22 -24.46 -1.04
N GLY A 623 -19.80 -23.79 -2.05
CA GLY A 623 -19.39 -22.46 -2.48
C GLY A 623 -18.13 -22.44 -3.34
N HIS A 624 -17.72 -21.24 -3.71
CA HIS A 624 -16.48 -20.95 -4.41
C HIS A 624 -15.40 -20.52 -3.43
N THR A 625 -14.26 -21.20 -3.39
CA THR A 625 -13.12 -20.79 -2.57
C THR A 625 -12.17 -19.94 -3.41
N GLY A 626 -11.92 -18.71 -2.96
CA GLY A 626 -11.08 -17.72 -3.63
C GLY A 626 -10.10 -17.03 -2.68
N ALA A 627 -9.63 -15.85 -3.07
CA ALA A 627 -8.68 -15.01 -2.37
C ALA A 627 -9.27 -14.36 -1.10
N SER A 628 -10.55 -13.96 -1.09
CA SER A 628 -11.18 -13.35 0.10
C SER A 628 -11.91 -14.37 0.98
N GLY A 629 -12.06 -15.61 0.53
CA GLY A 629 -12.71 -16.63 1.34
C GLY A 629 -13.48 -17.67 0.54
N THR A 630 -14.40 -18.35 1.23
CA THR A 630 -15.39 -19.21 0.59
C THR A 630 -16.73 -18.52 0.47
N HIS A 631 -17.24 -18.40 -0.75
CA HIS A 631 -18.46 -17.68 -1.11
C HIS A 631 -19.61 -18.65 -1.36
N VAL A 632 -20.63 -18.60 -0.49
CA VAL A 632 -21.89 -19.36 -0.64
C VAL A 632 -23.05 -18.39 -0.72
N PHE A 633 -23.77 -18.39 -1.85
CA PHE A 633 -24.92 -17.53 -2.08
C PHE A 633 -26.19 -18.08 -1.41
N LEU A 634 -26.86 -17.21 -0.67
CA LEU A 634 -28.21 -17.38 -0.18
C LEU A 634 -29.23 -17.19 -1.31
N PRO A 635 -30.49 -17.63 -1.14
CA PRO A 635 -31.55 -17.37 -2.12
C PRO A 635 -31.80 -15.88 -2.43
N SER A 636 -31.37 -14.96 -1.56
CA SER A 636 -31.41 -13.52 -1.79
C SER A 636 -30.34 -13.01 -2.76
N GLY A 637 -29.32 -13.83 -3.08
CA GLY A 637 -28.12 -13.41 -3.80
C GLY A 637 -26.95 -13.01 -2.89
N ASP A 638 -27.21 -12.84 -1.59
CA ASP A 638 -26.19 -12.48 -0.61
C ASP A 638 -25.24 -13.64 -0.30
N VAL A 639 -24.02 -13.33 0.09
CA VAL A 639 -23.19 -14.29 0.81
C VAL A 639 -23.67 -14.44 2.26
N SER A 640 -23.57 -15.66 2.83
CA SER A 640 -23.95 -15.90 4.22
C SER A 640 -23.06 -15.12 5.20
N GLY A 641 -23.64 -14.28 6.05
CA GLY A 641 -22.90 -13.58 7.12
C GLY A 641 -22.38 -14.50 8.23
N GLU A 642 -22.94 -15.72 8.39
CA GLU A 642 -22.52 -16.66 9.44
C GLU A 642 -21.08 -17.18 9.27
N VAL A 643 -20.52 -17.08 8.06
CA VAL A 643 -19.14 -17.48 7.77
C VAL A 643 -18.17 -16.30 7.72
N TYR A 644 -18.66 -15.06 7.80
CA TYR A 644 -17.81 -13.87 7.75
C TYR A 644 -17.36 -13.44 9.13
N THR A 645 -16.09 -13.03 9.17
CA THR A 645 -15.52 -12.30 10.30
C THR A 645 -15.46 -10.83 9.94
N TYR A 646 -15.80 -9.97 10.90
CA TYR A 646 -15.54 -8.54 10.81
C TYR A 646 -14.28 -8.21 11.61
N ASN A 647 -13.33 -7.54 10.98
CA ASN A 647 -12.24 -6.89 11.67
C ASN A 647 -12.79 -5.71 12.45
N VAL A 648 -12.34 -5.54 13.69
CA VAL A 648 -12.64 -4.39 14.54
C VAL A 648 -11.31 -3.69 14.82
N GLY A 649 -11.01 -2.68 14.01
CA GLY A 649 -9.76 -1.95 14.06
C GLY A 649 -9.84 -0.66 14.86
N THR A 650 -8.77 -0.31 15.54
CA THR A 650 -8.61 0.95 16.28
C THR A 650 -7.58 1.83 15.57
N PHE A 651 -7.89 3.10 15.37
CA PHE A 651 -6.90 4.10 14.96
C PHE A 651 -6.07 4.55 16.15
N HIS A 652 -4.75 4.51 15.99
CA HIS A 652 -3.78 4.99 16.95
C HIS A 652 -2.91 6.06 16.31
N HIS A 653 -2.94 7.26 16.89
CA HIS A 653 -1.95 8.27 16.61
C HIS A 653 -0.79 8.10 17.59
N VAL A 654 0.40 7.83 17.07
CA VAL A 654 1.61 7.80 17.87
C VAL A 654 2.43 9.04 17.50
N PRO A 655 2.51 10.05 18.38
CA PRO A 655 3.23 11.30 18.08
C PRO A 655 4.64 11.01 17.59
N THR A 656 5.07 11.69 16.54
CA THR A 656 6.37 11.48 15.84
C THR A 656 6.54 10.17 15.05
N TYR A 657 5.73 9.14 15.32
CA TYR A 657 5.87 7.82 14.70
C TYR A 657 4.77 7.50 13.67
N GLY A 658 3.70 8.29 13.61
CA GLY A 658 2.67 8.19 12.57
C GLY A 658 1.35 7.64 13.07
N ASP A 659 0.53 7.19 12.12
CA ASP A 659 -0.85 6.75 12.33
C ASP A 659 -1.00 5.26 11.96
N TYR A 660 -1.69 4.51 12.81
CA TYR A 660 -1.80 3.06 12.70
C TYR A 660 -3.26 2.63 12.84
N PHE A 661 -3.76 1.84 11.89
CA PHE A 661 -5.05 1.15 12.02
C PHE A 661 -4.80 -0.30 12.39
N ASN A 662 -5.02 -0.65 13.66
CA ASN A 662 -4.69 -1.98 14.19
C ASN A 662 -5.95 -2.81 14.41
N VAL A 663 -6.02 -3.97 13.76
CA VAL A 663 -7.09 -4.94 13.99
C VAL A 663 -6.77 -5.76 15.25
N GLU A 664 -7.27 -5.28 16.38
CA GLU A 664 -7.03 -5.88 17.71
C GLU A 664 -8.18 -6.80 18.14
N ARG A 665 -9.36 -6.64 17.53
CA ARG A 665 -10.57 -7.39 17.84
C ARG A 665 -11.22 -7.86 16.56
N THR A 666 -12.03 -8.91 16.68
CA THR A 666 -12.88 -9.43 15.61
C THR A 666 -14.30 -9.60 16.11
N TRP A 667 -15.26 -9.57 15.20
CA TRP A 667 -16.64 -9.88 15.48
C TRP A 667 -17.15 -10.96 14.53
N THR A 668 -17.92 -11.92 15.05
CA THR A 668 -18.66 -12.89 14.24
C THR A 668 -20.10 -12.99 14.72
N VAL A 669 -21.00 -13.46 13.85
CA VAL A 669 -22.41 -13.70 14.21
C VAL A 669 -22.53 -14.72 15.36
N ALA A 670 -21.62 -15.70 15.41
CA ALA A 670 -21.68 -16.79 16.38
C ALA A 670 -21.18 -16.38 17.77
N ASP A 671 -20.06 -15.67 17.83
CA ASP A 671 -19.32 -15.42 19.07
C ASP A 671 -19.40 -13.96 19.54
N GLY A 672 -19.92 -13.04 18.72
CA GLY A 672 -19.89 -11.61 18.99
C GLY A 672 -18.46 -11.05 18.91
N ILE A 673 -18.19 -9.97 19.66
CA ILE A 673 -16.87 -9.34 19.71
C ILE A 673 -15.89 -10.12 20.60
N ALA A 674 -14.68 -10.34 20.11
CA ALA A 674 -13.59 -10.98 20.83
C ALA A 674 -12.22 -10.36 20.49
N ASP A 675 -11.27 -10.44 21.42
CA ASP A 675 -9.88 -10.03 21.17
C ASP A 675 -9.20 -11.00 20.21
N VAL A 676 -8.43 -10.45 19.27
CA VAL A 676 -7.60 -11.25 18.36
C VAL A 676 -6.45 -11.85 19.16
N THR A 677 -6.29 -13.17 19.09
CA THR A 677 -5.09 -13.82 19.62
C THR A 677 -3.92 -13.49 18.71
N PHE A 678 -2.94 -12.74 19.23
CA PHE A 678 -1.74 -12.41 18.47
C PHE A 678 -0.97 -13.69 18.07
N ALA A 679 -0.83 -13.91 16.76
CA ALA A 679 -0.19 -15.11 16.19
C ALA A 679 1.21 -14.83 15.61
N GLY A 680 1.70 -13.60 15.74
CA GLY A 680 2.97 -13.14 15.18
C GLY A 680 4.19 -13.39 16.04
N THR A 681 5.24 -12.61 15.78
CA THR A 681 6.50 -12.67 16.51
C THR A 681 6.41 -11.86 17.79
N THR A 682 6.60 -12.51 18.95
CA THR A 682 6.75 -11.81 20.24
C THR A 682 8.22 -11.59 20.56
N VAL A 683 8.63 -10.33 20.68
CA VAL A 683 9.99 -9.93 21.06
C VAL A 683 10.01 -9.60 22.56
N LYS A 684 10.81 -10.33 23.32
CA LYS A 684 10.93 -10.14 24.77
C LYS A 684 12.01 -9.13 25.09
N LEU A 685 11.70 -8.15 25.93
CA LEU A 685 12.65 -7.13 26.40
C LEU A 685 12.74 -7.20 27.93
N GLY A 686 13.95 -7.23 28.48
CA GLY A 686 14.11 -7.21 29.93
C GLY A 686 14.03 -5.78 30.46
N PHE A 687 13.33 -5.56 31.58
CA PHE A 687 13.38 -4.28 32.31
C PHE A 687 13.92 -4.54 33.72
N MET A 688 15.16 -4.12 33.97
CA MET A 688 15.83 -4.27 35.26
C MET A 688 15.63 -2.99 36.08
N GLY A 689 14.78 -3.05 37.09
CA GLY A 689 14.58 -1.96 38.06
C GLY A 689 15.00 -2.38 39.47
N ASP A 690 15.03 -1.43 40.39
CA ASP A 690 15.24 -1.73 41.81
C ASP A 690 13.90 -1.83 42.52
N ILE A 691 13.48 -3.04 42.85
CA ILE A 691 12.13 -3.31 43.39
C ILE A 691 12.18 -3.42 44.91
N THR A 692 13.29 -3.90 45.47
CA THR A 692 13.36 -4.30 46.88
C THR A 692 14.41 -3.59 47.71
N SER A 693 15.41 -2.94 47.11
CA SER A 693 16.43 -2.26 47.90
C SER A 693 15.89 -0.97 48.54
N PRO A 694 16.42 -0.55 49.69
CA PRO A 694 15.98 0.70 50.29
C PRO A 694 16.60 1.95 49.63
N ASP A 695 17.56 1.79 48.71
CA ASP A 695 18.26 2.89 48.05
C ASP A 695 17.30 3.73 47.17
N ILE A 696 16.58 3.07 46.25
CA ILE A 696 15.71 3.74 45.27
C ILE A 696 14.39 3.00 44.96
N SER A 697 13.99 1.95 45.70
CA SER A 697 12.75 1.21 45.39
C SER A 697 11.47 2.05 45.44
N ALA A 698 11.49 3.21 46.13
CA ALA A 698 10.41 4.19 46.08
C ALA A 698 10.13 4.74 44.66
N LEU A 699 11.11 4.70 43.75
CA LEU A 699 10.96 5.14 42.36
C LEU A 699 10.38 4.05 41.44
N TRP A 700 10.37 2.79 41.88
CA TRP A 700 9.94 1.66 41.05
C TRP A 700 8.56 1.82 40.41
N PRO A 701 7.50 2.25 41.14
CA PRO A 701 6.18 2.46 40.53
C PRO A 701 6.21 3.42 39.35
N SER A 702 7.08 4.45 39.38
CA SER A 702 7.22 5.40 38.29
C SER A 702 7.88 4.79 37.04
N PHE A 703 8.85 3.88 37.23
CA PHE A 703 9.49 3.17 36.13
C PHE A 703 8.54 2.17 35.49
N VAL A 704 7.67 1.53 36.29
CA VAL A 704 6.61 0.64 35.78
C VAL A 704 5.69 1.37 34.81
N VAL A 705 5.17 2.54 35.21
CA VAL A 705 4.35 3.37 34.32
C VAL A 705 5.10 3.72 33.03
N SER A 706 6.38 4.08 33.16
CA SER A 706 7.20 4.54 32.02
C SER A 706 7.38 3.44 30.96
N TYR A 707 7.78 2.22 31.36
CA TYR A 707 7.97 1.15 30.39
C TYR A 707 6.65 0.60 29.87
N GLN A 708 5.55 0.64 30.64
CA GLN A 708 4.23 0.23 30.17
C GLN A 708 3.70 1.16 29.07
N ILE A 709 3.87 2.48 29.23
CA ILE A 709 3.55 3.43 28.15
C ILE A 709 4.40 3.08 26.92
N ALA A 710 5.71 2.87 27.08
CA ALA A 710 6.58 2.51 25.96
C ALA A 710 6.18 1.19 25.28
N GLU A 711 5.84 0.15 26.05
CA GLU A 711 5.35 -1.14 25.56
C GLU A 711 4.07 -0.98 24.75
N THR A 712 3.09 -0.21 25.25
CA THR A 712 1.86 0.08 24.52
C THR A 712 2.14 0.80 23.20
N LEU A 713 2.98 1.84 23.20
CA LEU A 713 3.30 2.58 21.97
C LEU A 713 4.06 1.69 20.96
N ALA A 714 5.04 0.92 21.42
CA ALA A 714 5.80 0.02 20.55
C ALA A 714 4.91 -1.07 19.94
N ASN A 715 3.97 -1.61 20.71
CA ASN A 715 2.99 -2.57 20.21
C ASN A 715 2.05 -1.97 19.18
N ARG A 716 1.60 -0.72 19.37
CA ARG A 716 0.79 -0.02 18.37
C ARG A 716 1.52 0.14 17.04
N ILE A 717 2.80 0.50 17.08
CA ILE A 717 3.63 0.69 15.88
C ILE A 717 3.86 -0.64 15.14
N ALA A 718 4.15 -1.71 15.89
CA ALA A 718 4.62 -2.96 15.33
C ALA A 718 3.50 -3.95 14.95
N TRP A 719 2.26 -3.71 15.39
CA TRP A 719 1.13 -4.63 15.23
C TRP A 719 0.91 -5.08 13.78
N ASN A 720 0.81 -4.13 12.85
CA ASN A 720 0.57 -4.42 11.43
C ASN A 720 1.76 -5.11 10.73
N ASN A 721 2.91 -5.20 11.39
CA ASN A 721 4.05 -5.99 10.95
C ASN A 721 4.08 -7.39 11.59
N ASN A 722 2.97 -7.79 12.24
CA ASN A 722 2.83 -9.06 12.96
C ASN A 722 3.91 -9.24 14.04
N VAL A 723 4.25 -8.14 14.73
CA VAL A 723 5.22 -8.10 15.83
C VAL A 723 4.58 -7.47 17.07
N GLN A 724 4.84 -8.08 18.24
CA GLN A 724 4.52 -7.50 19.54
C GLN A 724 5.74 -7.61 20.46
N PHE A 725 5.79 -6.75 21.46
CA PHE A 725 6.77 -6.67 22.52
C PHE A 725 6.16 -7.13 23.84
N GLU A 726 6.96 -7.87 24.61
CA GLU A 726 6.65 -8.29 25.98
C GLU A 726 7.77 -7.81 26.89
N PHE A 727 7.45 -6.92 27.84
CA PHE A 727 8.42 -6.44 28.82
C PHE A 727 8.47 -7.34 30.05
N ILE A 728 9.66 -7.88 30.35
CA ILE A 728 9.92 -8.74 31.50
C ILE A 728 10.61 -7.91 32.59
N ALA A 729 9.82 -7.39 33.51
CA ALA A 729 10.31 -6.69 34.69
C ALA A 729 11.01 -7.65 35.68
N ILE A 730 12.18 -7.26 36.18
CA ILE A 730 12.92 -8.05 37.18
C ILE A 730 13.69 -7.14 38.14
N ASP A 731 13.80 -7.59 39.40
CA ASP A 731 14.52 -6.88 40.44
C ASP A 731 16.04 -6.98 40.24
N SER A 732 16.71 -5.84 40.24
CA SER A 732 18.16 -5.72 40.17
C SER A 732 18.81 -5.46 41.53
N ALA A 733 18.03 -5.06 42.54
CA ALA A 733 18.45 -4.64 43.87
C ALA A 733 19.71 -3.73 43.89
N CYS A 734 19.51 -2.42 44.05
CA CYS A 734 20.63 -1.50 44.22
C CYS A 734 21.52 -1.90 45.42
N GLY A 735 22.82 -1.65 45.27
CA GLY A 735 23.84 -2.07 46.25
C GLY A 735 24.17 -3.58 46.26
N ASN A 736 23.46 -4.45 45.55
CA ASN A 736 23.66 -5.91 45.57
C ASN A 736 23.93 -6.52 44.18
N GLY A 737 25.21 -6.57 43.79
CA GLY A 737 25.65 -7.12 42.50
C GLY A 737 25.31 -8.61 42.28
N ASP A 738 25.11 -9.40 43.34
CA ASP A 738 24.75 -10.82 43.20
C ASP A 738 23.30 -10.96 42.70
N VAL A 739 22.37 -10.12 43.19
CA VAL A 739 20.98 -10.11 42.72
C VAL A 739 20.92 -9.68 41.26
N ALA A 740 21.58 -8.58 40.90
CA ALA A 740 21.67 -8.12 39.51
C ALA A 740 22.24 -9.21 38.57
N THR A 741 23.26 -9.95 39.00
CA THR A 741 23.84 -11.07 38.25
C THR A 741 22.83 -12.21 38.06
N VAL A 742 22.10 -12.59 39.10
CA VAL A 742 21.07 -13.65 39.02
C VAL A 742 19.93 -13.23 38.10
N SER A 743 19.47 -11.98 38.22
CA SER A 743 18.39 -11.43 37.41
C SER A 743 18.78 -11.34 35.93
N ALA A 744 19.99 -10.90 35.62
CA ALA A 744 20.52 -10.91 34.25
C ALA A 744 20.55 -12.34 33.66
N ASN A 745 20.97 -13.36 34.43
CA ASN A 745 20.93 -14.75 33.98
C ASN A 745 19.50 -15.25 33.72
N SER A 746 18.53 -14.80 34.52
CA SER A 746 17.12 -15.11 34.30
C SER A 746 16.62 -14.52 32.98
N LEU A 747 16.98 -13.27 32.67
CA LEU A 747 16.62 -12.63 31.41
C LEU A 747 17.25 -13.32 30.20
N VAL A 748 18.53 -13.71 30.28
CA VAL A 748 19.19 -14.53 29.25
C VAL A 748 18.41 -15.83 29.03
N SER A 749 17.99 -16.50 30.11
CA SER A 749 17.24 -17.75 30.05
C SER A 749 15.82 -17.58 29.47
N SER A 750 15.22 -16.40 29.66
CA SER A 750 13.93 -16.02 29.07
C SER A 750 14.00 -15.66 27.58
N GLY A 751 15.22 -15.56 27.02
CA GLY A 751 15.44 -15.26 25.61
C GLY A 751 15.13 -13.81 25.24
N VAL A 752 15.43 -12.85 26.14
CA VAL A 752 15.25 -11.44 25.82
C VAL A 752 16.20 -11.00 24.70
N TRP A 753 15.73 -10.08 23.86
CA TRP A 753 16.53 -9.48 22.80
C TRP A 753 17.50 -8.43 23.34
N GLY A 754 17.06 -7.62 24.31
CA GLY A 754 17.82 -6.54 24.94
C GLY A 754 17.30 -6.23 26.34
N VAL A 755 18.06 -5.45 27.12
CA VAL A 755 17.73 -5.10 28.51
C VAL A 755 17.74 -3.59 28.75
N ILE A 756 16.66 -3.08 29.33
CA ILE A 756 16.53 -1.71 29.82
C ILE A 756 16.89 -1.67 31.31
N GLY A 757 17.72 -0.70 31.70
CA GLY A 757 18.32 -0.64 33.04
C GLY A 757 19.60 -1.49 33.12
N PRO A 758 20.09 -1.85 34.32
CA PRO A 758 19.64 -1.42 35.64
C PRO A 758 19.70 0.09 35.88
N ALA A 759 19.04 0.55 36.94
CA ALA A 759 19.08 1.94 37.38
C ALA A 759 20.43 2.30 38.03
N CYS A 760 20.92 1.49 38.96
CA CYS A 760 22.16 1.79 39.69
C CYS A 760 23.43 1.30 38.98
N SER A 761 24.48 2.11 39.00
CA SER A 761 25.74 1.82 38.30
C SER A 761 26.39 0.50 38.71
N GLY A 762 26.37 0.15 40.00
CA GLY A 762 26.91 -1.13 40.49
C GLY A 762 26.13 -2.35 39.97
N ALA A 763 24.79 -2.24 39.91
CA ALA A 763 23.95 -3.28 39.33
C ALA A 763 24.17 -3.39 37.81
N SER A 764 24.33 -2.27 37.11
CA SER A 764 24.62 -2.23 35.67
C SER A 764 25.95 -2.90 35.33
N ILE A 765 27.00 -2.67 36.13
CA ILE A 765 28.29 -3.37 35.99
C ILE A 765 28.11 -4.89 36.11
N ALA A 766 27.37 -5.34 37.13
CA ALA A 766 27.15 -6.76 37.38
C ALA A 766 26.28 -7.41 36.28
N ALA A 767 25.22 -6.73 35.82
CA ALA A 767 24.36 -7.19 34.76
C ALA A 767 25.09 -7.28 33.41
N ASN A 768 25.88 -6.26 33.05
CA ASN A 768 26.64 -6.23 31.79
C ASN A 768 27.64 -7.40 31.70
N ALA A 769 28.27 -7.78 32.82
CA ALA A 769 29.18 -8.93 32.88
C ALA A 769 28.50 -10.27 32.52
N VAL A 770 27.17 -10.35 32.56
CA VAL A 770 26.37 -11.51 32.15
C VAL A 770 25.80 -11.32 30.74
N LEU A 771 25.22 -10.15 30.46
CA LEU A 771 24.48 -9.86 29.23
C LEU A 771 25.41 -9.72 28.00
N ALA A 772 26.54 -9.03 28.14
CA ALA A 772 27.41 -8.77 27.01
C ALA A 772 28.07 -10.05 26.44
N PRO A 773 28.55 -11.02 27.25
CA PRO A 773 28.99 -12.31 26.73
C PRO A 773 27.88 -13.13 26.05
N ALA A 774 26.61 -12.90 26.40
CA ALA A 774 25.45 -13.49 25.73
C ALA A 774 25.05 -12.75 24.45
N GLY A 775 25.72 -11.64 24.12
CA GLY A 775 25.41 -10.79 22.97
C GLY A 775 24.15 -9.94 23.13
N ILE A 776 23.67 -9.76 24.36
CA ILE A 776 22.45 -9.01 24.67
C ILE A 776 22.83 -7.57 24.99
N PRO A 777 22.38 -6.57 24.22
CA PRO A 777 22.64 -5.16 24.50
C PRO A 777 21.84 -4.64 25.69
N MET A 778 22.35 -3.57 26.30
CA MET A 778 21.75 -2.94 27.46
C MET A 778 21.69 -1.42 27.31
N ILE A 779 20.52 -0.81 27.56
CA ILE A 779 20.35 0.65 27.63
C ILE A 779 19.94 1.03 29.06
N SER A 780 20.83 1.68 29.81
CA SER A 780 20.48 2.17 31.15
C SER A 780 19.76 3.51 31.09
N TYR A 781 18.73 3.65 31.92
CA TYR A 781 17.94 4.87 32.06
C TYR A 781 18.36 5.76 33.25
N ALA A 782 19.26 5.28 34.13
CA ALA A 782 19.68 6.05 35.32
C ALA A 782 21.13 5.79 35.77
N SER A 783 21.90 4.87 35.16
CA SER A 783 23.28 4.60 35.60
C SER A 783 24.27 5.62 35.05
N THR A 784 24.67 6.57 35.89
CA THR A 784 25.55 7.68 35.54
C THR A 784 27.04 7.39 35.75
N GLY A 785 27.38 6.27 36.41
CA GLY A 785 28.76 5.86 36.74
C GLY A 785 29.74 5.99 35.58
N ALA A 786 30.75 6.86 35.69
CA ALA A 786 31.71 7.13 34.61
C ALA A 786 32.53 5.90 34.17
N ILE A 787 32.61 4.85 34.99
CA ILE A 787 33.28 3.60 34.63
C ILE A 787 32.53 2.83 33.53
N LEU A 788 31.21 2.99 33.44
CA LEU A 788 30.37 2.31 32.45
C LEU A 788 30.67 2.76 31.01
N SER A 789 31.32 3.91 30.84
CA SER A 789 31.74 4.47 29.56
C SER A 789 32.88 3.70 28.88
N ASP A 790 33.54 2.78 29.57
CA ASP A 790 34.63 1.98 28.99
C ASP A 790 34.06 0.83 28.15
N GLU A 791 33.99 1.02 26.83
CA GLU A 791 33.46 0.04 25.87
C GLU A 791 34.23 -1.29 25.82
N VAL A 792 35.47 -1.33 26.32
CA VAL A 792 36.28 -2.54 26.39
C VAL A 792 35.89 -3.37 27.60
N ILE A 793 35.61 -2.72 28.72
CA ILE A 793 35.17 -3.38 29.96
C ILE A 793 33.66 -3.66 29.93
N HIS A 794 32.89 -2.76 29.33
CA HIS A 794 31.43 -2.78 29.26
C HIS A 794 30.92 -2.69 27.81
N PRO A 795 31.23 -3.69 26.96
CA PRO A 795 30.71 -3.71 25.60
C PRO A 795 29.18 -3.83 25.60
N LEU A 796 28.56 -3.35 24.52
CA LEU A 796 27.10 -3.36 24.31
C LEU A 796 26.31 -2.62 25.41
N PHE A 797 26.91 -1.60 26.01
CA PHE A 797 26.26 -0.71 26.96
C PHE A 797 25.98 0.65 26.31
N TRP A 798 24.75 1.13 26.52
CA TRP A 798 24.32 2.49 26.19
C TRP A 798 23.61 3.08 27.41
N ARG A 799 23.46 4.41 27.42
CA ARG A 799 22.63 5.08 28.42
C ARG A 799 22.01 6.35 27.91
N VAL A 800 20.80 6.63 28.38
CA VAL A 800 20.05 7.86 28.08
C VAL A 800 20.19 8.93 29.17
N VAL A 801 21.23 8.80 30.00
CA VAL A 801 21.63 9.80 31.00
C VAL A 801 23.10 10.18 30.79
N PRO A 802 23.49 11.46 30.96
CA PRO A 802 24.88 11.87 30.93
C PRO A 802 25.73 11.25 32.04
N SER A 803 27.04 11.27 31.83
CA SER A 803 28.06 10.72 32.73
C SER A 803 28.27 11.53 34.00
N ASP A 804 28.58 10.84 35.10
CA ASP A 804 29.15 11.42 36.32
C ASP A 804 30.42 12.25 36.04
N ALA A 805 31.14 11.94 34.95
CA ALA A 805 32.31 12.71 34.53
C ALA A 805 31.94 14.16 34.16
N GLU A 806 30.78 14.37 33.55
CA GLU A 806 30.25 15.70 33.25
C GLU A 806 29.54 16.30 34.45
N GLN A 807 28.76 15.50 35.19
CA GLN A 807 28.04 15.97 36.38
C GLN A 807 28.97 16.49 37.47
N SER A 808 30.11 15.84 37.65
CA SER A 808 31.19 16.28 38.53
C SER A 808 31.68 17.70 38.19
N GLN A 809 31.75 18.04 36.91
CA GLN A 809 32.13 19.38 36.44
C GLN A 809 30.99 20.37 36.69
N ALA A 810 29.76 19.97 36.36
CA ALA A 810 28.57 20.79 36.60
C ALA A 810 28.42 21.19 38.07
N LEU A 811 28.56 20.23 38.98
CA LEU A 811 28.49 20.49 40.41
C LEU A 811 29.65 21.37 40.89
N ALA A 812 30.87 21.17 40.39
CA ALA A 812 32.02 22.01 40.71
C ALA A 812 31.82 23.46 40.23
N ASP A 813 31.24 23.67 39.05
CA ASP A 813 30.89 25.00 38.53
C ASP A 813 29.82 25.68 39.41
N VAL A 814 28.81 24.94 39.86
CA VAL A 814 27.76 25.46 40.75
C VAL A 814 28.33 25.86 42.11
N VAL A 815 29.21 25.04 42.68
CA VAL A 815 29.88 25.32 43.95
C VAL A 815 30.81 26.54 43.85
N ASP A 816 31.56 26.64 42.75
CA ASP A 816 32.45 27.77 42.45
C ASP A 816 31.65 29.07 42.26
N ALA A 817 30.57 29.03 41.48
CA ALA A 817 29.68 30.18 41.24
C ALA A 817 29.01 30.70 42.53
N ASN A 818 28.74 29.81 43.49
CA ASN A 818 28.20 30.16 44.80
C ASN A 818 29.28 30.61 45.81
N GLY A 819 30.56 30.54 45.44
CA GLY A 819 31.67 30.99 46.29
C GLY A 819 32.11 30.01 47.38
N HIS A 820 31.70 28.75 47.31
CA HIS A 820 31.99 27.73 48.33
C HIS A 820 33.18 26.81 48.00
N GLY A 821 33.83 26.98 46.84
CA GLY A 821 34.91 26.09 46.38
C GLY A 821 36.10 25.93 47.33
N THR A 822 36.44 26.96 48.11
CA THR A 822 37.65 26.96 48.98
C THR A 822 37.46 26.34 50.37
N SER A 823 36.22 26.00 50.75
CA SER A 823 35.86 25.55 52.10
C SER A 823 34.73 24.49 52.05
N ILE A 824 34.89 23.52 51.15
CA ILE A 824 33.90 22.45 50.94
C ILE A 824 34.45 21.07 51.36
N ALA A 825 33.61 20.31 52.06
CA ALA A 825 33.86 18.93 52.41
C ALA A 825 33.26 17.98 51.37
N ILE A 826 33.78 16.77 51.27
CA ILE A 826 33.13 15.65 50.58
C ILE A 826 32.77 14.59 51.61
N VAL A 827 31.53 14.11 51.58
CA VAL A 827 31.10 12.88 52.26
C VAL A 827 30.54 11.95 51.19
N SER A 828 31.10 10.75 51.05
CA SER A 828 30.67 9.83 50.00
C SER A 828 30.57 8.37 50.44
N GLY A 829 29.62 7.63 49.86
CA GLY A 829 29.61 6.17 49.90
C GLY A 829 30.87 5.60 49.21
N ALA A 830 31.29 4.41 49.62
CA ALA A 830 32.47 3.72 49.08
C ALA A 830 32.20 2.90 47.80
N ASP A 831 30.95 2.81 47.36
CA ASP A 831 30.57 2.10 46.13
C ASP A 831 31.00 2.85 44.86
N ALA A 832 30.88 2.18 43.71
CA ALA A 832 31.42 2.66 42.43
C ALA A 832 30.80 3.97 41.93
N TYR A 833 29.52 4.22 42.20
CA TYR A 833 28.83 5.46 41.81
C TYR A 833 29.33 6.62 42.68
N ASN A 834 29.16 6.48 43.99
CA ASN A 834 29.48 7.55 44.93
C ASN A 834 30.98 7.90 44.94
N ALA A 835 31.86 6.90 44.89
CA ALA A 835 33.30 7.13 44.83
C ALA A 835 33.75 7.74 43.48
N GLY A 836 33.08 7.38 42.38
CA GLY A 836 33.33 7.94 41.05
C GLY A 836 33.06 9.45 41.02
N LEU A 837 31.85 9.84 41.44
CA LEU A 837 31.45 11.25 41.55
C LEU A 837 32.32 12.04 42.52
N ALA A 838 32.60 11.50 43.70
CA ALA A 838 33.43 12.17 44.70
C ALA A 838 34.82 12.51 44.16
N ASN A 839 35.46 11.56 43.47
CA ASN A 839 36.77 11.77 42.87
C ASN A 839 36.71 12.72 41.68
N GLY A 840 35.70 12.59 40.82
CA GLY A 840 35.49 13.49 39.68
C GLY A 840 35.30 14.93 40.12
N PHE A 841 34.42 15.16 41.10
CA PHE A 841 34.12 16.47 41.67
C PHE A 841 35.36 17.10 42.33
N LYS A 842 36.11 16.31 43.12
CA LYS A 842 37.38 16.76 43.70
C LYS A 842 38.36 17.22 42.62
N ASN A 843 38.55 16.42 41.57
CA ASN A 843 39.46 16.77 40.48
C ASN A 843 39.01 18.05 39.75
N ALA A 844 37.70 18.22 39.54
CA ALA A 844 37.14 19.41 38.92
C ALA A 844 37.34 20.68 39.78
N LEU A 845 37.19 20.57 41.11
CA LEU A 845 37.51 21.66 42.04
C LEU A 845 39.02 22.00 42.05
N GLU A 846 39.88 20.99 42.13
CA GLU A 846 41.34 21.18 42.13
C GLU A 846 41.81 21.84 40.83
N ALA A 847 41.20 21.49 39.69
CA ALA A 847 41.47 22.13 38.40
C ALA A 847 41.10 23.62 38.38
N LYS A 848 40.15 24.05 39.21
CA LYS A 848 39.76 25.46 39.42
C LYS A 848 40.63 26.18 40.46
N GLY A 849 41.59 25.49 41.07
CA GLY A 849 42.47 26.04 42.09
C GLY A 849 41.89 25.99 43.51
N HIS A 850 40.82 25.22 43.72
CA HIS A 850 40.18 25.01 45.02
C HIS A 850 40.78 23.81 45.77
N THR A 851 40.53 23.72 47.07
CA THR A 851 40.97 22.60 47.92
C THR A 851 39.86 22.20 48.89
N LEU A 852 39.77 20.91 49.20
CA LEU A 852 38.80 20.41 50.18
C LEU A 852 39.23 20.75 51.62
N CYS A 853 38.27 21.11 52.46
CA CYS A 853 38.49 21.22 53.91
C CYS A 853 38.43 19.85 54.61
N SER A 854 37.69 18.90 54.06
CA SER A 854 37.57 17.52 54.56
C SER A 854 37.16 16.56 53.44
N GLN A 855 37.50 15.27 53.57
CA GLN A 855 36.99 14.21 52.70
C GLN A 855 36.83 12.93 53.53
N SER A 856 35.59 12.48 53.71
CA SER A 856 35.26 11.26 54.44
C SER A 856 34.48 10.29 53.57
N THR A 857 34.64 9.00 53.87
CA THR A 857 33.99 7.91 53.14
C THR A 857 33.32 6.96 54.13
N TYR A 858 32.10 6.51 53.82
CA TYR A 858 31.39 5.51 54.62
C TYR A 858 31.03 4.27 53.78
N ASP A 859 30.71 3.17 54.46
CA ASP A 859 30.29 1.93 53.81
C ASP A 859 28.77 1.97 53.60
N ALA A 860 28.33 2.22 52.36
CA ALA A 860 26.93 2.42 51.98
C ALA A 860 26.03 1.19 52.25
N GLY A 861 26.61 -0.02 52.39
CA GLY A 861 25.85 -1.22 52.74
C GLY A 861 25.83 -1.55 54.24
N ALA A 862 26.55 -0.79 55.07
CA ALA A 862 26.70 -1.01 56.50
C ALA A 862 26.53 0.27 57.32
N ALA A 863 25.95 1.30 56.72
CA ALA A 863 25.86 2.63 57.28
C ALA A 863 25.05 2.63 58.59
N SER A 864 25.48 3.46 59.54
CA SER A 864 24.87 3.57 60.86
C SER A 864 24.96 5.01 61.35
N ALA A 865 24.10 5.37 62.30
CA ALA A 865 24.13 6.70 62.93
C ALA A 865 25.53 7.08 63.47
N THR A 866 26.31 6.11 63.94
CA THR A 866 27.70 6.37 64.38
C THR A 866 28.61 6.75 63.22
N MET A 867 28.46 6.12 62.06
CA MET A 867 29.27 6.42 60.88
C MET A 867 28.92 7.78 60.28
N TYR A 868 27.63 8.15 60.28
CA TYR A 868 27.20 9.50 59.91
C TYR A 868 27.77 10.54 60.86
N ASN A 869 27.66 10.31 62.17
CA ASN A 869 28.19 11.21 63.19
C ASN A 869 29.71 11.40 63.07
N ASP A 870 30.48 10.34 62.80
CA ASP A 870 31.93 10.45 62.58
C ASP A 870 32.24 11.31 61.34
N ALA A 871 31.50 11.13 60.24
CA ALA A 871 31.65 11.93 59.03
C ALA A 871 31.25 13.40 59.23
N THR A 872 30.18 13.69 59.97
CA THR A 872 29.71 15.06 60.27
C THR A 872 30.59 15.77 61.30
N GLN A 873 31.19 15.06 62.27
CA GLN A 873 32.14 15.67 63.20
C GLN A 873 33.43 16.12 62.52
N GLU A 874 33.90 15.40 61.50
CA GLU A 874 35.14 15.74 60.80
C GLU A 874 35.02 17.08 60.06
N LEU A 875 33.91 17.31 59.33
CA LEU A 875 33.69 18.57 58.62
C LEU A 875 33.46 19.75 59.58
N GLN A 876 32.84 19.53 60.74
CA GLN A 876 32.73 20.56 61.78
C GLN A 876 34.08 20.91 62.39
N THR A 877 34.91 19.90 62.68
CA THR A 877 36.27 20.10 63.23
C THR A 877 37.13 20.91 62.28
N ASN A 878 36.97 20.70 60.97
CA ASN A 878 37.71 21.39 59.92
C ASN A 878 37.09 22.75 59.53
N ASN A 879 35.99 23.18 60.16
CA ASN A 879 35.27 24.43 59.88
C ASN A 879 34.88 24.59 58.41
N CYS A 880 34.32 23.54 57.81
CA CYS A 880 33.82 23.57 56.46
C CYS A 880 32.54 24.43 56.33
N ASP A 881 32.51 25.31 55.32
CA ASP A 881 31.36 26.19 55.03
C ASP A 881 30.30 25.50 54.15
N ALA A 882 30.69 24.45 53.43
CA ALA A 882 29.83 23.64 52.60
C ALA A 882 30.20 22.16 52.64
N VAL A 883 29.29 21.28 52.22
CA VAL A 883 29.53 19.84 52.04
C VAL A 883 28.88 19.36 50.75
N ALA A 884 29.59 18.57 49.96
CA ALA A 884 29.04 17.76 48.89
C ALA A 884 28.78 16.33 49.41
N ILE A 885 27.52 15.91 49.39
CA ILE A 885 27.10 14.57 49.81
C ILE A 885 26.84 13.74 48.55
N PHE A 886 27.59 12.63 48.41
CA PHE A 886 27.39 11.62 47.37
C PHE A 886 26.88 10.35 48.03
N ALA A 887 25.57 10.14 47.92
CA ALA A 887 24.83 9.06 48.56
C ALA A 887 23.58 8.73 47.72
N TYR A 888 22.94 7.60 48.02
CA TYR A 888 21.55 7.35 47.63
C TYR A 888 20.59 7.92 48.68
N ASN A 889 19.28 7.85 48.42
CA ASN A 889 18.27 8.56 49.21
C ASN A 889 18.32 8.22 50.71
N GLU A 890 18.41 6.95 51.08
CA GLU A 890 18.40 6.55 52.50
C GLU A 890 19.60 7.12 53.27
N ASP A 891 20.81 6.86 52.78
CA ASP A 891 22.05 7.33 53.40
C ASP A 891 22.18 8.86 53.35
N GLY A 892 21.73 9.48 52.26
CA GLY A 892 21.66 10.93 52.11
C GLY A 892 20.76 11.57 53.15
N ALA A 893 19.55 11.04 53.34
CA ALA A 893 18.62 11.50 54.36
C ALA A 893 19.20 11.34 55.77
N GLY A 894 19.85 10.21 56.05
CA GLY A 894 20.54 9.96 57.33
C GLY A 894 21.66 10.98 57.61
N LEU A 895 22.50 11.27 56.61
CA LEU A 895 23.58 12.26 56.72
C LEU A 895 23.04 13.69 56.93
N ILE A 896 21.99 14.08 56.20
CA ILE A 896 21.36 15.41 56.33
C ILE A 896 20.68 15.55 57.70
N GLN A 897 20.02 14.49 58.17
CA GLN A 897 19.42 14.45 59.50
C GLN A 897 20.48 14.60 60.60
N GLU A 898 21.62 13.92 60.47
CA GLU A 898 22.72 14.02 61.42
C GLU A 898 23.30 15.45 61.44
N LEU A 899 23.57 16.05 60.27
CA LEU A 899 24.03 17.44 60.14
C LEU A 899 23.09 18.44 60.83
N SER A 900 21.78 18.27 60.63
CA SER A 900 20.75 19.08 61.28
C SER A 900 20.74 18.86 62.80
N SER A 901 20.88 17.61 63.25
CA SER A 901 20.93 17.28 64.68
C SER A 901 22.14 17.90 65.38
N ASP A 902 23.27 18.01 64.69
CA ASP A 902 24.48 18.69 65.16
C ASP A 902 24.41 20.22 65.01
N SER A 903 23.28 20.77 64.55
CA SER A 903 23.07 22.20 64.30
C SER A 903 24.08 22.82 63.31
N TRP A 904 24.55 22.04 62.34
CA TRP A 904 25.40 22.54 61.26
C TRP A 904 24.56 23.35 60.26
N SER A 905 25.07 24.50 59.83
CA SER A 905 24.31 25.48 59.02
C SER A 905 25.01 25.85 57.70
N GLY A 906 25.95 25.03 57.25
CA GLY A 906 26.63 25.26 55.98
C GLY A 906 25.78 24.85 54.78
N GLN A 907 26.25 25.16 53.57
CA GLN A 907 25.54 24.82 52.35
C GLN A 907 25.74 23.34 51.99
N ILE A 908 24.64 22.62 51.75
CA ILE A 908 24.67 21.24 51.25
C ILE A 908 24.55 21.25 49.74
N TYR A 909 25.43 20.50 49.09
CA TYR A 909 25.45 20.19 47.68
C TYR A 909 25.29 18.69 47.47
N GLY A 910 24.70 18.29 46.33
CA GLY A 910 24.58 16.88 45.95
C GLY A 910 24.53 16.64 44.46
N ALA A 911 24.60 15.36 44.11
CA ALA A 911 24.30 14.86 42.77
C ALA A 911 22.87 14.29 42.74
N ASP A 912 22.57 13.52 41.69
CA ASP A 912 21.26 12.96 41.43
C ASP A 912 20.79 11.94 42.47
N GLY A 913 21.72 11.22 43.12
CA GLY A 913 21.40 10.23 44.16
C GLY A 913 20.69 10.79 45.40
N ILE A 914 20.74 12.12 45.62
CA ILE A 914 19.94 12.83 46.65
C ILE A 914 19.10 13.98 46.05
N GLY A 915 18.96 14.02 44.72
CA GLY A 915 18.29 15.09 43.98
C GLY A 915 16.81 14.84 43.70
N SER A 916 16.15 14.01 44.52
CA SER A 916 14.75 13.62 44.38
C SER A 916 13.90 14.07 45.56
N VAL A 917 12.64 14.45 45.32
CA VAL A 917 11.65 14.72 46.38
C VAL A 917 11.39 13.50 47.27
N THR A 918 11.63 12.29 46.77
CA THR A 918 11.50 11.04 47.54
C THR A 918 12.52 10.94 48.67
N LEU A 919 13.60 11.73 48.64
CA LEU A 919 14.52 11.89 49.76
C LEU A 919 13.78 12.31 51.05
N GLY A 920 12.72 13.10 50.91
CA GLY A 920 11.92 13.56 52.04
C GLY A 920 11.01 12.49 52.65
N ASP A 921 10.76 11.37 51.96
CA ASP A 921 9.81 10.37 52.42
C ASP A 921 10.32 9.56 53.63
N THR A 922 11.65 9.50 53.80
CA THR A 922 12.32 8.88 54.94
C THR A 922 12.51 9.85 56.12
N LEU A 923 12.19 11.13 55.95
CA LEU A 923 12.39 12.19 56.93
C LEU A 923 11.08 12.56 57.65
N SER A 924 11.13 12.63 58.99
CA SER A 924 10.01 13.11 59.80
C SER A 924 9.85 14.63 59.81
N ASP A 925 10.91 15.37 59.48
CA ASP A 925 10.90 16.83 59.32
C ASP A 925 11.58 17.16 57.99
N LYS A 926 10.79 17.50 56.98
CA LYS A 926 11.30 17.76 55.62
C LYS A 926 11.95 19.14 55.50
N SER A 927 11.78 20.04 56.47
CA SER A 927 12.32 21.41 56.41
C SER A 927 13.86 21.45 56.40
N ILE A 928 14.51 20.37 56.82
CA ILE A 928 15.97 20.22 56.78
C ILE A 928 16.52 20.09 55.35
N LEU A 929 15.64 19.86 54.37
CA LEU A 929 16.00 19.85 52.95
C LEU A 929 16.00 21.24 52.32
N ASP A 930 15.41 22.25 52.97
CA ASP A 930 15.24 23.59 52.40
C ASP A 930 16.59 24.22 52.04
N GLY A 931 16.74 24.65 50.79
CA GLY A 931 17.96 25.30 50.29
C GLY A 931 19.09 24.35 49.88
N ILE A 932 18.92 23.02 49.96
CA ILE A 932 19.89 22.06 49.40
C ILE A 932 19.92 22.19 47.88
N ILE A 933 21.12 22.22 47.28
CA ILE A 933 21.32 22.37 45.83
C ILE A 933 21.89 21.08 45.26
N THR A 934 21.25 20.52 44.23
CA THR A 934 21.74 19.30 43.57
C THR A 934 21.82 19.47 42.06
N THR A 935 22.53 18.56 41.41
CA THR A 935 22.58 18.45 39.94
C THR A 935 21.92 17.15 39.51
N ASN A 936 20.93 17.22 38.60
CA ASN A 936 20.26 16.06 38.03
C ASN A 936 20.57 15.96 36.52
N PRO A 937 20.77 14.73 35.99
CA PRO A 937 20.95 14.48 34.56
C PRO A 937 19.81 15.06 33.71
N GLY A 938 20.19 15.70 32.60
CA GLY A 938 19.27 16.28 31.62
C GLY A 938 18.95 17.75 31.90
N LEU A 939 18.78 18.54 30.85
CA LEU A 939 18.37 19.94 30.94
C LEU A 939 16.92 20.07 31.44
N PRO A 940 16.57 21.14 32.17
CA PRO A 940 15.17 21.42 32.45
C PRO A 940 14.42 21.77 31.16
N THR A 941 13.12 21.46 31.10
CA THR A 941 12.28 21.62 29.89
C THR A 941 12.39 23.01 29.25
N TRP A 942 12.50 24.08 30.06
CA TRP A 942 12.64 25.46 29.57
C TRP A 942 13.99 25.75 28.87
N ALA A 943 14.99 24.89 29.05
CA ALA A 943 16.31 24.97 28.47
C ALA A 943 16.55 23.94 27.35
N GLN A 944 15.55 23.11 27.03
CA GLN A 944 15.65 22.10 25.98
C GLN A 944 15.22 22.67 24.62
N SER A 945 15.78 22.13 23.55
CA SER A 945 15.35 22.33 22.15
C SER A 945 15.22 20.96 21.48
N ASP A 946 14.31 20.81 20.51
CA ASP A 946 14.27 19.60 19.68
C ASP A 946 15.49 19.49 18.73
N SER A 947 15.55 18.41 17.94
CA SER A 947 16.61 18.15 16.97
C SER A 947 16.75 19.20 15.87
N ASP A 948 15.69 19.95 15.57
CA ASP A 948 15.58 20.94 14.50
C ASP A 948 15.54 22.40 15.02
N GLY A 949 15.65 22.60 16.34
CA GLY A 949 15.58 23.91 17.00
C GLY A 949 14.15 24.41 17.31
N GLY A 950 13.14 23.56 17.21
CA GLY A 950 11.74 23.77 17.58
C GLY A 950 11.33 23.13 18.93
N THR A 951 10.03 22.90 19.10
CA THR A 951 9.41 22.26 20.27
C THR A 951 9.33 20.76 20.10
N ASN A 952 9.86 19.98 21.05
CA ASN A 952 9.82 18.52 21.00
C ASN A 952 8.40 18.01 21.35
N PRO A 953 7.64 17.46 20.38
CA PRO A 953 6.25 17.06 20.61
C PRO A 953 6.11 15.89 21.60
N VAL A 954 7.14 15.07 21.78
CA VAL A 954 7.11 13.97 22.77
C VAL A 954 7.08 14.53 24.19
N GLN A 955 7.71 15.68 24.44
CA GLN A 955 7.69 16.33 25.76
C GLN A 955 6.34 16.97 26.08
N ASP A 956 5.55 17.34 25.06
CA ASP A 956 4.20 17.84 25.24
C ASP A 956 3.21 16.70 25.50
N VAL A 957 3.40 15.55 24.84
CA VAL A 957 2.46 14.42 24.92
C VAL A 957 2.74 13.48 26.09
N PHE A 958 3.99 13.24 26.45
CA PHE A 958 4.34 12.33 27.55
C PHE A 958 3.66 12.68 28.88
N PRO A 959 3.53 13.96 29.31
CA PRO A 959 2.75 14.32 30.50
C PRO A 959 1.26 13.94 30.44
N LEU A 960 0.66 13.98 29.25
CA LEU A 960 -0.74 13.59 29.04
C LEU A 960 -0.89 12.07 29.15
N LEU A 961 0.02 11.32 28.53
CA LEU A 961 0.09 9.86 28.68
C LEU A 961 0.35 9.48 30.14
N TRP A 962 1.25 10.19 30.83
CA TRP A 962 1.49 9.98 32.25
C TRP A 962 0.20 10.12 33.06
N ALA A 963 -0.56 11.19 32.86
CA ALA A 963 -1.82 11.41 33.57
C ALA A 963 -2.87 10.30 33.33
N GLN A 964 -2.79 9.61 32.19
CA GLN A 964 -3.67 8.49 31.85
C GLN A 964 -3.22 7.17 32.51
N TYR A 965 -1.92 6.86 32.47
CA TYR A 965 -1.39 5.56 32.90
C TYR A 965 -0.90 5.53 34.36
N ALA A 966 -0.58 6.69 34.95
CA ALA A 966 -0.01 6.79 36.30
C ALA A 966 -1.07 6.69 37.40
N LYS A 967 -1.80 5.57 37.44
CA LYS A 967 -2.90 5.33 38.37
C LYS A 967 -2.72 3.97 39.03
N ALA A 968 -2.81 3.92 40.36
CA ALA A 968 -2.79 2.66 41.13
C ALA A 968 -4.03 2.54 41.99
N MET A 969 -4.61 1.34 42.07
CA MET A 969 -5.63 1.05 43.08
C MET A 969 -4.93 0.82 44.42
N VAL A 970 -5.43 1.47 45.46
CA VAL A 970 -4.93 1.33 46.83
C VAL A 970 -6.07 1.11 47.81
N ASP A 971 -5.77 0.31 48.82
CA ASP A 971 -6.61 0.12 50.00
C ASP A 971 -6.40 1.32 50.93
N THR A 972 -7.34 2.26 50.89
CA THR A 972 -7.23 3.51 51.68
C THR A 972 -7.76 3.37 53.11
N ASP A 973 -8.56 2.34 53.39
CA ASP A 973 -9.21 2.14 54.69
C ASP A 973 -8.63 0.97 55.50
N GLY A 974 -7.68 0.24 54.93
CA GLY A 974 -6.93 -0.85 55.53
C GLY A 974 -7.74 -2.15 55.67
N ASP A 975 -8.80 -2.33 54.89
CA ASP A 975 -9.69 -3.49 54.95
C ASP A 975 -9.20 -4.69 54.10
N GLY A 976 -8.13 -4.49 53.33
CA GLY A 976 -7.53 -5.44 52.42
C GLY A 976 -8.12 -5.44 51.01
N VAL A 977 -9.00 -4.50 50.68
CA VAL A 977 -9.61 -4.31 49.36
C VAL A 977 -9.11 -3.00 48.76
N GLU A 978 -8.48 -3.08 47.60
CA GLU A 978 -8.08 -1.88 46.86
C GLU A 978 -9.34 -1.19 46.30
N ASP A 979 -9.65 0.01 46.79
CA ASP A 979 -10.94 0.67 46.58
C ASP A 979 -10.83 2.08 45.96
N THR A 980 -9.62 2.66 45.99
CA THR A 980 -9.39 4.04 45.59
C THR A 980 -8.27 4.12 44.57
N LEU A 981 -8.52 4.81 43.45
CA LEU A 981 -7.50 5.09 42.45
C LEU A 981 -6.69 6.32 42.86
N VAL A 982 -5.38 6.17 43.07
CA VAL A 982 -4.44 7.25 43.39
C VAL A 982 -3.42 7.48 42.29
N ASP A 983 -2.96 8.73 42.18
CA ASP A 983 -1.95 9.12 41.21
C ASP A 983 -0.57 8.62 41.65
N ILE A 984 0.16 8.00 40.71
CA ILE A 984 1.58 7.67 40.89
C ILE A 984 2.38 8.93 40.54
N PRO A 985 3.12 9.53 41.49
CA PRO A 985 3.96 10.68 41.20
C PRO A 985 5.03 10.33 40.16
N LYS A 986 5.33 11.26 39.25
CA LYS A 986 6.43 11.10 38.31
C LYS A 986 7.76 11.13 39.05
N GLY A 987 8.45 10.00 39.07
CA GLY A 987 9.74 9.84 39.72
C GLY A 987 10.88 10.45 38.91
N GLN A 988 11.99 10.71 39.60
CA GLN A 988 13.27 11.03 38.97
C GLN A 988 13.65 9.89 38.01
N PHE A 989 14.03 10.21 36.77
CA PHE A 989 14.32 9.27 35.67
C PHE A 989 13.14 8.60 34.95
N ALA A 990 11.88 8.97 35.25
CA ALA A 990 10.73 8.38 34.55
C ALA A 990 10.75 8.63 33.02
N GLU A 991 11.12 9.84 32.60
CA GLU A 991 11.22 10.20 31.17
C GLU A 991 12.33 9.40 30.48
N GLN A 992 13.47 9.21 31.14
CA GLN A 992 14.59 8.43 30.66
C GLN A 992 14.26 6.93 30.60
N ALA A 993 13.49 6.41 31.56
CA ALA A 993 13.02 5.04 31.55
C ALA A 993 12.09 4.78 30.36
N PHE A 994 11.23 5.74 30.03
CA PHE A 994 10.40 5.73 28.84
C PHE A 994 11.27 5.75 27.56
N ASP A 995 12.20 6.70 27.44
CA ASP A 995 13.05 6.85 26.25
C ASP A 995 13.90 5.60 25.98
N ALA A 996 14.56 5.06 27.01
CA ALA A 996 15.33 3.83 26.89
C ALA A 996 14.47 2.64 26.44
N SER A 997 13.22 2.57 26.92
CA SER A 997 12.27 1.52 26.56
C SER A 997 11.82 1.61 25.10
N VAL A 998 11.48 2.82 24.64
CA VAL A 998 11.09 3.06 23.24
C VAL A 998 12.27 2.79 22.31
N ILE A 999 13.46 3.32 22.61
CA ILE A 999 14.66 3.07 21.81
C ILE A 999 14.96 1.58 21.72
N MET A 1000 14.91 0.85 22.85
CA MET A 1000 15.16 -0.60 22.86
C MET A 1000 14.15 -1.35 21.97
N ALA A 1001 12.86 -1.05 22.10
CA ALA A 1001 11.81 -1.72 21.33
C ALA A 1001 11.92 -1.44 19.82
N LEU A 1002 12.10 -0.18 19.43
CA LEU A 1002 12.27 0.21 18.03
C LEU A 1002 13.58 -0.35 17.43
N SER A 1003 14.64 -0.47 18.23
CA SER A 1003 15.89 -1.11 17.78
C SER A 1003 15.71 -2.61 17.56
N ALA A 1004 14.94 -3.27 18.43
CA ALA A 1004 14.61 -4.68 18.27
C ALA A 1004 13.76 -4.89 17.01
N PHE A 1005 12.80 -4.01 16.76
CA PHE A 1005 12.00 -3.99 15.54
C PHE A 1005 12.88 -3.84 14.29
N ALA A 1006 13.74 -2.82 14.25
CA ALA A 1006 14.64 -2.56 13.13
C ALA A 1006 15.60 -3.73 12.86
N SER A 1007 15.98 -4.48 13.89
CA SER A 1007 16.85 -5.65 13.76
C SER A 1007 16.17 -6.83 13.04
N LEU A 1008 14.84 -6.88 12.99
CA LEU A 1008 14.10 -7.86 12.18
C LEU A 1008 14.35 -7.67 10.68
N ALA A 1009 14.71 -6.46 10.26
CA ALA A 1009 15.14 -6.15 8.89
C ALA A 1009 16.61 -6.49 8.61
N GLY A 1010 17.33 -7.11 9.56
CA GLY A 1010 18.68 -7.66 9.37
C GLY A 1010 19.84 -6.83 9.96
N ALA A 1011 19.57 -5.74 10.67
CA ALA A 1011 20.59 -4.99 11.40
C ALA A 1011 21.12 -5.77 12.61
N THR A 1012 22.41 -5.61 12.94
CA THR A 1012 22.92 -6.12 14.23
C THR A 1012 22.35 -5.28 15.39
N PRO A 1013 22.21 -5.84 16.61
CA PRO A 1013 21.64 -5.08 17.73
C PRO A 1013 22.34 -3.75 18.03
N ALA A 1014 23.68 -3.74 17.96
CA ALA A 1014 24.45 -2.51 18.16
C ALA A 1014 24.20 -1.46 17.07
N GLN A 1015 24.09 -1.89 15.80
CA GLN A 1015 23.77 -0.98 14.70
C GLN A 1015 22.37 -0.41 14.84
N ALA A 1016 21.40 -1.26 15.21
CA ALA A 1016 20.01 -0.85 15.39
C ALA A 1016 19.91 0.20 16.51
N ILE A 1017 20.47 -0.07 17.70
CA ILE A 1017 20.46 0.89 18.82
C ILE A 1017 21.15 2.20 18.45
N GLN A 1018 22.31 2.14 17.80
CA GLN A 1018 23.02 3.34 17.38
C GLN A 1018 22.20 4.17 16.38
N SER A 1019 21.52 3.52 15.43
CA SER A 1019 20.70 4.22 14.44
C SER A 1019 19.39 4.76 15.00
N THR A 1020 18.73 4.01 15.88
CA THR A 1020 17.47 4.42 16.50
C THR A 1020 17.69 5.57 17.47
N GLY A 1021 18.80 5.57 18.22
CA GLY A 1021 19.18 6.66 19.12
C GLY A 1021 19.91 7.83 18.44
N ALA A 1022 19.96 7.90 17.11
CA ALA A 1022 20.59 9.02 16.41
C ALA A 1022 19.59 10.19 16.27
N ASN A 1023 19.70 11.20 17.13
CA ASN A 1023 18.80 12.36 17.22
C ASN A 1023 17.34 11.97 17.51
N PHE A 1024 17.15 11.00 18.40
CA PHE A 1024 15.83 10.57 18.83
C PHE A 1024 15.17 11.64 19.70
N ASN A 1025 13.97 12.08 19.32
CA ASN A 1025 13.17 13.01 20.11
C ASN A 1025 12.45 12.23 21.23
N GLY A 1026 13.02 12.27 22.44
CA GLY A 1026 12.48 11.59 23.61
C GLY A 1026 11.72 12.51 24.57
N ALA A 1027 11.07 11.93 25.57
CA ALA A 1027 10.43 12.64 26.67
C ALA A 1027 11.46 13.41 27.53
N SER A 1028 12.67 12.87 27.68
CA SER A 1028 13.75 13.52 28.43
C SER A 1028 14.54 14.55 27.62
N GLY A 1029 14.28 14.64 26.31
CA GLY A 1029 14.95 15.52 25.37
C GLY A 1029 15.48 14.77 24.15
N VAL A 1030 16.35 15.43 23.38
CA VAL A 1030 17.00 14.79 22.22
C VAL A 1030 18.08 13.83 22.70
N ILE A 1031 17.97 12.57 22.29
CA ILE A 1031 18.96 11.52 22.53
C ILE A 1031 19.82 11.37 21.29
N ALA A 1032 21.14 11.50 21.46
CA ALA A 1032 22.11 11.28 20.41
C ALA A 1032 23.31 10.52 20.98
N PHE A 1033 23.37 9.22 20.71
CA PHE A 1033 24.50 8.41 21.16
C PHE A 1033 25.77 8.77 20.41
N ASN A 1034 26.85 9.02 21.14
CA ASN A 1034 28.20 9.03 20.57
C ASN A 1034 28.66 7.61 20.21
N ALA A 1035 29.89 7.46 19.71
CA ALA A 1035 30.42 6.16 19.28
C ALA A 1035 30.56 5.13 20.44
N HIS A 1036 30.54 5.59 21.69
CA HIS A 1036 30.65 4.78 22.90
C HIS A 1036 29.30 4.51 23.56
N GLY A 1037 28.19 4.91 22.92
CA GLY A 1037 26.85 4.72 23.47
C GLY A 1037 26.46 5.71 24.57
N GLU A 1038 27.15 6.84 24.66
CA GLU A 1038 26.90 7.89 25.67
C GLU A 1038 26.19 9.10 25.08
N LEU A 1039 25.65 9.94 25.95
CA LEU A 1039 25.17 11.28 25.60
C LEU A 1039 26.27 12.31 25.85
N ASP A 1040 26.58 13.11 24.83
CA ASP A 1040 27.52 14.22 24.94
C ASP A 1040 26.74 15.55 25.05
N GLY A 1041 27.09 16.39 26.03
CA GLY A 1041 26.61 17.77 26.06
C GLY A 1041 25.10 17.95 26.25
N THR A 1042 24.42 16.98 26.85
CA THR A 1042 22.97 17.05 27.13
C THR A 1042 22.60 17.88 28.36
N GLY A 1043 23.62 18.35 29.10
CA GLY A 1043 23.47 19.28 30.23
C GLY A 1043 22.82 18.67 31.48
N PHE A 1044 22.68 19.51 32.51
CA PHE A 1044 22.16 19.14 33.82
C PHE A 1044 21.19 20.20 34.34
N CYS A 1045 20.10 19.75 34.96
CA CYS A 1045 19.29 20.58 35.83
C CYS A 1045 20.11 20.85 37.10
N VAL A 1046 20.19 22.13 37.49
CA VAL A 1046 20.68 22.54 38.81
C VAL A 1046 19.44 22.92 39.63
N GLY A 1047 19.02 22.01 40.49
CA GLY A 1047 17.81 22.17 41.28
C GLY A 1047 18.07 22.60 42.70
N THR A 1048 17.07 23.23 43.31
CA THR A 1048 17.08 23.61 44.72
C THR A 1048 15.82 23.06 45.39
N PHE A 1049 16.01 22.47 46.57
CA PHE A 1049 14.90 22.03 47.39
C PHE A 1049 14.22 23.23 48.07
N THR A 1050 12.89 23.26 48.01
CA THR A 1050 12.06 24.14 48.83
C THR A 1050 11.20 23.26 49.74
N ALA A 1051 11.34 23.41 51.06
CA ALA A 1051 10.70 22.49 51.99
C ALA A 1051 10.09 23.17 53.22
N THR A 1052 8.98 22.59 53.69
CA THR A 1052 8.39 22.85 55.01
C THR A 1052 8.48 21.57 55.84
N THR A 1053 7.96 21.55 57.06
CA THR A 1053 7.95 20.33 57.88
C THR A 1053 7.29 19.15 57.18
N ASP A 1054 6.22 19.40 56.41
CA ASP A 1054 5.38 18.34 55.83
C ASP A 1054 5.52 18.20 54.29
N THR A 1055 6.02 19.23 53.61
CA THR A 1055 6.06 19.30 52.14
C THR A 1055 7.46 19.55 51.62
N VAL A 1056 7.78 18.98 50.46
CA VAL A 1056 9.05 19.22 49.75
C VAL A 1056 8.76 19.38 48.25
N SER A 1057 9.38 20.37 47.61
CA SER A 1057 9.49 20.49 46.16
C SER A 1057 10.95 20.56 45.74
N TYR A 1058 11.21 20.23 44.48
CA TYR A 1058 12.52 20.29 43.87
C TYR A 1058 12.41 21.03 42.53
N ASP A 1059 12.99 22.23 42.47
CA ASP A 1059 12.78 23.16 41.37
C ASP A 1059 14.06 23.37 40.54
N CYS A 1060 14.03 22.93 39.28
CA CYS A 1060 15.10 23.11 38.30
C CYS A 1060 15.14 24.54 37.73
N THR A 1061 15.44 25.52 38.59
CA THR A 1061 15.47 26.94 38.22
C THR A 1061 16.73 27.36 37.45
N LYS A 1062 17.72 26.47 37.35
CA LYS A 1062 18.97 26.69 36.63
C LYS A 1062 19.32 25.50 35.76
N ALA A 1063 20.02 25.79 34.66
CA ALA A 1063 20.53 24.80 33.72
C ALA A 1063 22.05 24.93 33.61
N TRP A 1064 22.77 23.82 33.65
CA TRP A 1064 24.18 23.76 33.30
C TRP A 1064 24.35 23.12 31.93
N LEU A 1065 25.09 23.78 31.04
CA LEU A 1065 25.41 23.27 29.71
C LEU A 1065 26.84 23.67 29.33
N LEU A 1066 27.73 22.67 29.16
CA LEU A 1066 29.11 22.85 28.69
C LEU A 1066 29.86 23.98 29.45
N GLY A 1067 29.77 23.98 30.77
CA GLY A 1067 30.43 24.97 31.64
C GLY A 1067 29.69 26.30 31.82
N THR A 1068 28.50 26.44 31.24
CA THR A 1068 27.66 27.65 31.36
C THR A 1068 26.46 27.37 32.25
N ILE A 1069 26.26 28.20 33.27
CA ILE A 1069 25.05 28.17 34.12
C ILE A 1069 24.11 29.27 33.65
N SER A 1070 22.89 28.89 33.29
CA SER A 1070 21.82 29.78 32.88
C SER A 1070 20.69 29.73 33.90
N ASP A 1071 20.12 30.90 34.20
CA ASP A 1071 18.91 30.99 35.02
C ASP A 1071 17.67 30.81 34.14
N GLN A 1072 16.61 30.23 34.70
CA GLN A 1072 15.31 30.18 34.07
C GLN A 1072 14.86 31.61 33.69
N PRO A 1073 14.40 31.85 32.45
CA PRO A 1073 13.90 33.15 32.05
C PRO A 1073 12.77 33.59 32.98
N THR A 1074 12.82 34.84 33.47
CA THR A 1074 11.69 35.43 34.19
C THR A 1074 10.52 35.61 33.23
N VAL A 1075 9.44 34.85 33.44
CA VAL A 1075 8.18 34.97 32.69
C VAL A 1075 7.40 36.21 33.13
#